data_AF-A0A922W0F6-F1
#
_entry.id   AF-A0A922W0F6-F1
#
_cell.length_a   1.000
_cell.length_b   1.000
_cell.length_c   1.000
_cell.angle_alpha   90.00
_cell.angle_beta   90.00
_cell.angle_gamma   90.00
#
_symmetry.space_group_name_H-M   'P 1'
#
loop_
_entity.id
_entity.type
_entity.pdbx_description
1 polymer ?
#
loop_
_entity_poly.entity_id
_entity_poly.type
_entity_poly.pdbx_seq_one_letter_code
_entity_poly.pdbx_strand_id
1 'polypeptide(L)'
;MMAVSLSAAAQQGQPAAKTAGADQTLSTVVVTGQAEAEPDRYLATKTRVGKVLQDPHDIPQAVTTITNNLMEEQQVGSLREALRNVSGISFNAAEGGRSGDNMMLRGFYTFGDMYLDGIRDTAQYNRETFNSEQIDVLRGAGAMLFGRGQAGGVINQVTKTPLAIDKYKTTASVGTEGYKEVTFDLNKRFSPDTGLRVNLMNRDEGSWRSNPTNGDEPEIHRQGAAVSLALNQNSHNRFWVNYLHLKTRDNPDYGVPFDSATKRPTSLYPASTYWGANKTFDDSDTTMTTLVNEYDFSPDTRLRTQLRFADYERSYWAKAPQGGAPTASASGGSDKTRAMHYETVTLQSDLSTKFKTGSMGHEFLAGMEYLKEKNRRNGLRNFGGSTPANPPAYYPDQEAATAASTFKSDSYALYVQDTVEFIPQWKATVGLRRDEMDANYGGTASTNLRFGEWSKRAALSWHPAAETHYYLGWSDSFSPTADLYQLTVAPQPAERSQVTELGAKWLFMDGDLALRAALYRANKDWERSTDLESTASILTKKRRTDGIEFELAGRITEKWEVFSGIALMKAEILDTAENINATTGVVTKADPRLVGQRPRNTPAYTFNLWSTYKLPGNWKVGGGVEAKGSRLAYSPTGNGNFTNGVFSVNTAPSYTRWDAMVAYEEQKWAVRLNVRNLFDTVYYDAIYDNGGFVVPGTRRAAILTGELKF
;
A
#
# COMPACT_ATOMS: atom_id res chain seq x y z
N MET A 1 48.79 4.19 -109.49
CA MET A 1 48.63 2.75 -109.19
C MET A 1 48.70 2.57 -107.69
N MET A 2 47.63 2.00 -107.11
CA MET A 2 47.47 1.42 -105.77
C MET A 2 47.89 2.20 -104.51
N ALA A 3 46.86 2.73 -103.83
CA ALA A 3 46.78 2.88 -102.38
C ALA A 3 46.43 1.53 -101.72
N VAL A 4 46.85 1.29 -100.47
CA VAL A 4 46.00 0.74 -99.37
C VAL A 4 46.62 1.14 -98.01
N SER A 5 45.74 1.66 -97.17
CA SER A 5 45.87 2.13 -95.79
C SER A 5 45.58 1.03 -94.75
N LEU A 6 46.21 1.13 -93.56
CA LEU A 6 45.91 0.30 -92.40
C LEU A 6 44.58 0.70 -91.74
N SER A 7 43.71 -0.28 -91.51
CA SER A 7 42.49 -0.17 -90.68
C SER A 7 42.45 -1.35 -89.72
N ALA A 8 42.63 -1.10 -88.42
CA ALA A 8 42.30 -2.06 -87.37
C ALA A 8 40.81 -1.86 -86.99
N ALA A 9 40.03 -2.93 -87.10
CA ALA A 9 38.60 -2.93 -86.85
C ALA A 9 38.31 -2.83 -85.34
N ALA A 10 37.54 -1.80 -84.96
CA ALA A 10 36.88 -1.71 -83.67
C ALA A 10 35.68 -2.66 -83.67
N GLN A 11 35.74 -3.70 -82.83
CA GLN A 11 34.64 -4.62 -82.60
C GLN A 11 33.69 -3.99 -81.59
N GLN A 12 32.49 -3.61 -82.04
CA GLN A 12 31.40 -3.15 -81.18
C GLN A 12 31.02 -4.27 -80.21
N GLY A 13 31.42 -4.13 -78.94
CA GLY A 13 30.94 -4.97 -77.85
C GLY A 13 29.44 -4.75 -77.65
N GLN A 14 28.66 -5.83 -77.73
CA GLN A 14 27.28 -5.85 -77.24
C GLN A 14 27.25 -5.32 -75.80
N PRO A 15 26.28 -4.48 -75.41
CA PRO A 15 26.10 -4.15 -74.01
C PRO A 15 25.80 -5.45 -73.27
N ALA A 16 26.73 -5.84 -72.39
CA ALA A 16 26.50 -6.91 -71.43
C ALA A 16 25.21 -6.58 -70.68
N ALA A 17 24.25 -7.49 -70.75
CA ALA A 17 23.10 -7.46 -69.88
C ALA A 17 23.63 -7.37 -68.45
N LYS A 18 23.43 -6.20 -67.80
CA LYS A 18 23.51 -6.11 -66.35
C LYS A 18 22.47 -7.10 -65.84
N THR A 19 22.94 -8.25 -65.37
CA THR A 19 22.21 -9.07 -64.42
C THR A 19 21.78 -8.10 -63.33
N ALA A 20 20.47 -7.85 -63.24
CA ALA A 20 19.89 -7.19 -62.08
C ALA A 20 20.43 -7.96 -60.88
N GLY A 21 21.28 -7.31 -60.08
CA GLY A 21 21.72 -7.87 -58.83
C GLY A 21 20.46 -8.27 -58.09
N ALA A 22 20.36 -9.55 -57.73
CA ALA A 22 19.33 -9.99 -56.81
C ALA A 22 19.35 -9.00 -55.65
N ASP A 23 18.23 -8.30 -55.43
CA ASP A 23 18.06 -7.47 -54.25
C ASP A 23 18.55 -8.29 -53.07
N GLN A 24 19.68 -7.90 -52.48
CA GLN A 24 20.12 -8.41 -51.20
C GLN A 24 19.11 -7.89 -50.19
N THR A 25 18.00 -8.59 -50.11
CA THR A 25 17.06 -8.52 -49.01
C THR A 25 17.87 -8.94 -47.79
N LEU A 26 18.20 -7.96 -46.95
CA LEU A 26 18.78 -8.21 -45.65
C LEU A 26 17.94 -9.30 -44.97
N SER A 27 18.59 -10.33 -44.44
CA SER A 27 17.94 -11.36 -43.65
C SER A 27 17.02 -10.69 -42.65
N THR A 28 15.76 -11.12 -42.56
CA THR A 28 14.82 -10.60 -41.57
C THR A 28 15.46 -10.74 -40.19
N VAL A 29 15.92 -9.63 -39.63
CA VAL A 29 16.34 -9.57 -38.24
C VAL A 29 15.04 -9.53 -37.46
N VAL A 30 14.61 -10.70 -36.99
CA VAL A 30 13.62 -10.78 -35.92
C VAL A 30 14.32 -10.24 -34.68
N VAL A 31 14.20 -8.93 -34.44
CA VAL A 31 14.50 -8.37 -33.14
C VAL A 31 13.43 -8.92 -32.22
N THR A 32 13.73 -10.04 -31.57
CA THR A 32 13.06 -10.39 -30.32
C THR A 32 13.47 -9.33 -29.31
N GLY A 33 12.77 -8.20 -29.31
CA GLY A 33 12.78 -7.31 -28.17
C GLY A 33 12.48 -8.17 -26.95
N GLN A 34 13.21 -7.96 -25.85
CA GLN A 34 12.91 -8.62 -24.58
C GLN A 34 11.39 -8.59 -24.40
N ALA A 35 10.77 -9.77 -24.43
CA ALA A 35 9.35 -9.90 -24.14
C ALA A 35 9.12 -9.10 -22.87
N GLU A 36 8.16 -8.19 -22.92
CA GLU A 36 7.65 -7.52 -21.74
C GLU A 36 7.46 -8.62 -20.69
N ALA A 37 8.22 -8.55 -19.60
CA ALA A 37 8.34 -9.62 -18.61
C ALA A 37 6.98 -10.26 -18.38
N GLU A 38 6.85 -11.56 -18.66
CA GLU A 38 5.61 -12.33 -18.54
C GLU A 38 4.85 -11.87 -17.28
N PRO A 39 3.73 -11.12 -17.44
CA PRO A 39 3.04 -10.50 -16.29
C PRO A 39 2.45 -11.55 -15.33
N ASP A 40 2.42 -12.81 -15.75
CA ASP A 40 1.85 -13.95 -15.03
C ASP A 40 2.89 -14.62 -14.11
N ARG A 41 3.51 -13.84 -13.21
CA ARG A 41 4.39 -14.36 -12.16
C ARG A 41 4.26 -13.61 -10.83
N TYR A 42 4.66 -14.25 -9.74
CA TYR A 42 4.70 -13.69 -8.39
C TYR A 42 5.96 -12.87 -8.14
N LEU A 43 7.04 -13.14 -8.88
CA LEU A 43 8.28 -12.37 -8.78
C LEU A 43 8.23 -11.12 -9.66
N ALA A 44 8.15 -9.96 -9.04
CA ALA A 44 8.33 -8.69 -9.75
C ALA A 44 9.82 -8.43 -10.05
N THR A 45 10.09 -7.95 -11.27
CA THR A 45 11.44 -7.58 -11.74
C THR A 45 11.55 -6.10 -12.09
N LYS A 46 10.48 -5.32 -11.85
CA LYS A 46 10.46 -3.88 -12.05
C LYS A 46 9.65 -3.22 -10.95
N THR A 47 10.19 -2.13 -10.42
CA THR A 47 9.48 -1.23 -9.50
C THR A 47 10.01 0.20 -9.69
N ARG A 48 9.20 1.18 -9.30
CA ARG A 48 9.60 2.59 -9.17
C ARG A 48 9.63 3.07 -7.73
N VAL A 49 9.60 2.17 -6.75
CA VAL A 49 9.63 2.54 -5.32
C VAL A 49 10.94 3.24 -4.93
N GLY A 50 12.01 3.06 -5.71
CA GLY A 50 13.26 3.83 -5.61
C GLY A 50 13.27 5.13 -6.44
N LYS A 51 12.11 5.68 -6.83
CA LYS A 51 11.89 6.83 -7.74
C LYS A 51 12.36 6.66 -9.20
N VAL A 52 13.23 5.70 -9.48
CA VAL A 52 13.61 5.26 -10.82
C VAL A 52 13.15 3.83 -11.09
N LEU A 53 12.87 3.52 -12.36
CA LEU A 53 12.49 2.16 -12.78
C LEU A 53 13.71 1.24 -12.70
N GLN A 54 13.67 0.26 -11.81
CA GLN A 54 14.78 -0.66 -11.52
C GLN A 54 14.27 -2.02 -11.03
N ASP A 55 15.15 -3.00 -10.96
CA ASP A 55 14.83 -4.31 -10.38
C ASP A 55 14.77 -4.21 -8.84
N PRO A 56 13.73 -4.76 -8.17
CA PRO A 56 13.73 -4.89 -6.71
C PRO A 56 14.97 -5.59 -6.12
N HIS A 57 15.66 -6.44 -6.89
CA HIS A 57 16.91 -7.08 -6.50
C HIS A 57 18.01 -6.05 -6.19
N ASP A 58 18.13 -5.00 -6.99
CA ASP A 58 19.24 -4.03 -6.91
C ASP A 58 19.06 -2.96 -5.83
N ILE A 59 17.84 -2.82 -5.28
CA ILE A 59 17.55 -1.82 -4.25
C ILE A 59 18.25 -2.20 -2.92
N PRO A 60 19.06 -1.34 -2.29
CA PRO A 60 19.70 -1.65 -1.01
C PRO A 60 18.76 -1.40 0.18
N GLN A 61 17.63 -2.11 0.17
CA GLN A 61 16.57 -2.09 1.17
C GLN A 61 15.62 -3.29 0.95
N ALA A 62 14.95 -3.72 2.01
CA ALA A 62 13.91 -4.73 1.93
C ALA A 62 12.69 -4.21 1.15
N VAL A 63 12.34 -4.92 0.07
CA VAL A 63 11.21 -4.63 -0.82
C VAL A 63 10.40 -5.90 -1.03
N THR A 64 9.09 -5.79 -0.82
CA THR A 64 8.10 -6.80 -1.20
C THR A 64 7.25 -6.24 -2.33
N THR A 65 7.01 -7.02 -3.37
CA THR A 65 6.06 -6.63 -4.42
C THR A 65 4.98 -7.69 -4.55
N ILE A 66 3.73 -7.26 -4.41
CA ILE A 66 2.55 -8.09 -4.64
C ILE A 66 2.11 -7.83 -6.08
N THR A 67 2.26 -8.82 -6.96
CA THR A 67 1.94 -8.68 -8.39
C THR A 67 0.44 -8.83 -8.65
N ASN A 68 -0.03 -8.28 -9.78
CA ASN A 68 -1.40 -8.48 -10.25
C ASN A 68 -1.77 -9.97 -10.34
N ASN A 69 -0.87 -10.83 -10.84
CA ASN A 69 -1.12 -12.27 -10.92
C ASN A 69 -1.39 -12.91 -9.54
N LEU A 70 -0.57 -12.58 -8.52
CA LEU A 70 -0.80 -13.07 -7.16
C LEU A 70 -2.15 -12.60 -6.60
N MET A 71 -2.48 -11.32 -6.79
CA MET A 71 -3.76 -10.76 -6.37
C MET A 71 -4.93 -11.45 -7.06
N GLU A 72 -4.83 -11.69 -8.37
CA GLU A 72 -5.90 -12.33 -9.12
C GLU A 72 -6.13 -13.78 -8.69
N GLU A 73 -5.08 -14.58 -8.54
CA GLU A 73 -5.20 -15.99 -8.13
C GLU A 73 -5.71 -16.17 -6.69
N GLN A 74 -5.44 -15.21 -5.81
CA GLN A 74 -6.00 -15.17 -4.46
C GLN A 74 -7.41 -14.55 -4.40
N GLN A 75 -7.92 -14.02 -5.52
CA GLN A 75 -9.14 -13.22 -5.59
C GLN A 75 -9.06 -12.06 -4.58
N VAL A 76 -8.03 -11.23 -4.65
CA VAL A 76 -7.83 -10.11 -3.71
C VAL A 76 -8.56 -8.88 -4.22
N GLY A 77 -9.55 -8.40 -3.46
CA GLY A 77 -10.39 -7.26 -3.84
C GLY A 77 -9.94 -5.92 -3.25
N SER A 78 -9.21 -5.92 -2.14
CA SER A 78 -8.84 -4.69 -1.44
C SER A 78 -7.36 -4.61 -1.11
N LEU A 79 -6.85 -3.39 -0.89
CA LEU A 79 -5.46 -3.18 -0.48
C LEU A 79 -5.14 -3.92 0.83
N ARG A 80 -6.05 -3.87 1.80
CA ARG A 80 -5.93 -4.61 3.06
C ARG A 80 -5.74 -6.12 2.85
N GLU A 81 -6.50 -6.73 1.93
CA GLU A 81 -6.35 -8.14 1.61
C GLU A 81 -5.03 -8.44 0.92
N ALA A 82 -4.62 -7.61 -0.05
CA ALA A 82 -3.35 -7.77 -0.73
C ALA A 82 -2.18 -7.79 0.26
N LEU A 83 -2.22 -6.88 1.23
CA LEU A 83 -1.19 -6.69 2.22
C LEU A 83 -1.07 -7.83 3.23
N ARG A 84 -2.00 -8.79 3.29
CA ARG A 84 -1.81 -10.04 4.05
C ARG A 84 -0.60 -10.83 3.58
N ASN A 85 -0.20 -10.67 2.32
CA ASN A 85 1.01 -11.26 1.76
C ASN A 85 2.29 -10.59 2.28
N VAL A 86 2.21 -9.48 3.00
CA VAL A 86 3.39 -8.78 3.55
C VAL A 86 3.68 -9.28 4.95
N SER A 87 4.87 -9.85 5.14
CA SER A 87 5.35 -10.19 6.49
C SER A 87 5.67 -8.91 7.29
N GLY A 88 5.44 -8.94 8.59
CA GLY A 88 5.67 -7.81 9.50
C GLY A 88 4.45 -6.88 9.61
N ILE A 89 3.32 -7.26 9.02
CA ILE A 89 2.09 -6.46 9.01
C ILE A 89 1.06 -6.90 10.06
N SER A 90 0.35 -5.95 10.64
CA SER A 90 -0.86 -6.18 11.44
C SER A 90 -1.90 -5.11 11.14
N PHE A 91 -3.18 -5.44 11.27
CA PHE A 91 -4.27 -4.52 10.93
C PHE A 91 -4.84 -3.87 12.20
N ASN A 92 -5.09 -2.57 12.11
CA ASN A 92 -5.80 -1.82 13.13
C ASN A 92 -7.30 -1.84 12.81
N ALA A 93 -8.13 -1.80 13.84
CA ALA A 93 -9.56 -1.59 13.69
C ALA A 93 -9.87 -0.10 13.45
N ALA A 94 -11.14 0.21 13.19
CA ALA A 94 -11.61 1.58 13.07
C ALA A 94 -11.53 2.33 14.41
N GLU A 95 -11.35 3.65 14.38
CA GLU A 95 -11.34 4.54 15.55
C GLU A 95 -11.97 5.89 15.20
N GLY A 96 -12.84 6.45 16.06
CA GLY A 96 -13.18 7.87 16.02
C GLY A 96 -13.86 8.39 14.73
N GLY A 97 -14.28 7.53 13.80
CA GLY A 97 -14.73 7.94 12.46
C GLY A 97 -13.72 7.69 11.33
N ARG A 98 -12.61 7.01 11.64
CA ARG A 98 -11.56 6.58 10.71
C ARG A 98 -11.62 5.06 10.61
N SER A 99 -12.26 4.57 9.54
CA SER A 99 -12.27 3.16 9.14
C SER A 99 -11.50 2.98 7.83
N GLY A 100 -11.08 1.73 7.57
CA GLY A 100 -10.46 1.31 6.32
C GLY A 100 -9.01 0.88 6.43
N ASP A 101 -8.20 1.28 5.46
CA ASP A 101 -6.80 0.89 5.35
C ASP A 101 -5.97 1.52 6.49
N ASN A 102 -5.81 0.74 7.55
CA ASN A 102 -5.11 1.14 8.75
C ASN A 102 -4.34 -0.06 9.30
N MET A 103 -3.02 0.06 9.38
CA MET A 103 -2.14 -1.05 9.69
C MET A 103 -0.85 -0.60 10.36
N MET A 104 -0.10 -1.59 10.84
CA MET A 104 1.24 -1.45 11.36
C MET A 104 2.19 -2.27 10.50
N LEU A 105 3.34 -1.72 10.14
CA LEU A 105 4.44 -2.40 9.46
C LEU A 105 5.68 -2.35 10.37
N ARG A 106 6.30 -3.50 10.64
CA ARG A 106 7.38 -3.65 11.65
C ARG A 106 6.96 -3.15 13.05
N GLY A 107 5.65 -3.18 13.32
CA GLY A 107 5.04 -2.64 14.53
C GLY A 107 4.79 -1.14 14.54
N PHE A 108 5.15 -0.39 13.50
CA PHE A 108 4.92 1.05 13.42
C PHE A 108 3.74 1.37 12.54
N TYR A 109 2.97 2.38 12.95
CA TYR A 109 1.78 2.85 12.25
C TYR A 109 2.13 3.31 10.83
N THR A 110 1.32 3.01 9.82
CA THR A 110 1.65 3.30 8.40
C THR A 110 0.67 4.20 7.67
N PHE A 111 -0.31 4.78 8.37
CA PHE A 111 -1.37 5.53 7.69
C PHE A 111 -0.84 6.75 6.91
N GLY A 112 0.25 7.36 7.41
CA GLY A 112 0.92 8.47 6.74
C GLY A 112 1.77 8.04 5.52
N ASP A 113 1.88 6.73 5.27
CA ASP A 113 2.87 6.12 4.39
C ASP A 113 2.23 5.32 3.24
N MET A 114 1.02 5.72 2.86
CA MET A 114 0.30 5.17 1.72
C MET A 114 0.49 6.05 0.49
N TYR A 115 0.77 5.43 -0.64
CA TYR A 115 1.10 6.09 -1.90
C TYR A 115 0.39 5.41 -3.07
N LEU A 116 0.14 6.18 -4.12
CA LEU A 116 -0.29 5.71 -5.42
C LEU A 116 0.63 6.34 -6.47
N ASP A 117 1.32 5.53 -7.26
CA ASP A 117 2.30 5.97 -8.27
C ASP A 117 3.41 6.89 -7.71
N GLY A 118 3.82 6.63 -6.46
CA GLY A 118 4.85 7.36 -5.75
C GLY A 118 4.43 8.72 -5.21
N ILE A 119 3.15 9.11 -5.38
CA ILE A 119 2.55 10.31 -4.80
C ILE A 119 1.80 9.93 -3.52
N ARG A 120 2.00 10.72 -2.47
CA ARG A 120 1.41 10.51 -1.14
C ARG A 120 -0.12 10.57 -1.20
N ASP A 121 -0.77 9.56 -0.62
CA ASP A 121 -2.22 9.44 -0.54
C ASP A 121 -2.63 8.99 0.87
N THR A 122 -2.82 9.96 1.76
CA THR A 122 -3.22 9.73 3.17
C THR A 122 -4.71 9.95 3.41
N ALA A 123 -5.52 9.96 2.35
CA ALA A 123 -6.96 10.13 2.50
C ALA A 123 -7.59 8.90 3.19
N GLN A 124 -8.64 9.15 3.99
CA GLN A 124 -9.35 8.12 4.75
C GLN A 124 -10.43 7.47 3.89
N TYR A 125 -10.08 6.51 3.03
CA TYR A 125 -11.04 5.70 2.27
C TYR A 125 -10.55 4.25 2.13
N ASN A 126 -11.41 3.36 1.64
CA ASN A 126 -11.10 1.95 1.41
C ASN A 126 -10.57 1.74 -0.02
N ARG A 127 -9.31 1.31 -0.17
CA ARG A 127 -8.68 1.15 -1.49
C ARG A 127 -8.96 -0.22 -2.12
N GLU A 128 -9.15 -0.21 -3.43
CA GLU A 128 -9.50 -1.34 -4.28
C GLU A 128 -8.36 -1.71 -5.24
N THR A 129 -8.28 -2.99 -5.61
CA THR A 129 -7.18 -3.52 -6.46
C THR A 129 -7.51 -3.58 -7.95
N PHE A 130 -8.75 -3.27 -8.37
CA PHE A 130 -9.19 -3.42 -9.77
C PHE A 130 -8.30 -2.69 -10.80
N ASN A 131 -7.74 -1.53 -10.40
CA ASN A 131 -6.85 -0.70 -11.21
C ASN A 131 -5.37 -0.79 -10.78
N SER A 132 -5.00 -1.76 -9.93
CA SER A 132 -3.63 -1.96 -9.46
C SER A 132 -2.89 -3.01 -10.31
N GLU A 133 -1.72 -2.64 -10.82
CA GLU A 133 -0.78 -3.53 -11.51
C GLU A 133 0.10 -4.27 -10.50
N GLN A 134 0.53 -3.59 -9.45
CA GLN A 134 1.25 -4.18 -8.32
C GLN A 134 1.14 -3.29 -7.09
N ILE A 135 1.48 -3.85 -5.93
CA ILE A 135 1.65 -3.12 -4.68
C ILE A 135 3.07 -3.36 -4.18
N ASP A 136 3.85 -2.29 -4.11
CA ASP A 136 5.23 -2.29 -3.62
C ASP A 136 5.25 -1.87 -2.15
N VAL A 137 5.92 -2.66 -1.30
CA VAL A 137 6.16 -2.33 0.10
C VAL A 137 7.66 -2.23 0.34
N LEU A 138 8.14 -1.00 0.49
CA LEU A 138 9.52 -0.67 0.86
C LEU A 138 9.60 -0.56 2.39
N ARG A 139 10.32 -1.46 3.05
CA ARG A 139 10.31 -1.56 4.52
C ARG A 139 11.43 -0.72 5.14
N GLY A 140 11.16 -0.18 6.32
CA GLY A 140 12.07 0.75 7.01
C GLY A 140 11.90 2.19 6.54
N ALA A 141 12.54 3.12 7.25
CA ALA A 141 12.30 4.55 7.05
C ALA A 141 12.59 5.00 5.60
N GLY A 142 11.61 5.64 4.97
CA GLY A 142 11.62 5.98 3.54
C GLY A 142 11.66 7.48 3.23
N ALA A 143 11.87 8.35 4.23
CA ALA A 143 11.59 9.78 4.06
C ALA A 143 12.51 10.48 3.07
N MET A 144 13.75 10.02 2.91
CA MET A 144 14.65 10.57 1.89
C MET A 144 14.01 10.51 0.48
N LEU A 145 13.29 9.42 0.17
CA LEU A 145 12.59 9.29 -1.11
C LEU A 145 11.17 9.88 -1.08
N PHE A 146 10.44 9.72 0.03
CA PHE A 146 8.98 9.92 0.05
C PHE A 146 8.47 11.05 0.96
N GLY A 147 9.38 11.80 1.59
CA GLY A 147 9.05 12.88 2.53
C GLY A 147 8.56 12.35 3.88
N ARG A 148 7.75 13.16 4.57
CA ARG A 148 7.23 12.83 5.91
C ARG A 148 6.57 11.45 5.96
N GLY A 149 6.84 10.70 7.03
CA GLY A 149 6.40 9.33 7.18
C GLY A 149 6.86 8.69 8.49
N GLN A 150 6.61 7.39 8.62
CA GLN A 150 6.83 6.61 9.84
C GLN A 150 8.03 5.65 9.68
N ALA A 151 8.33 4.87 10.72
CA ALA A 151 9.46 3.94 10.73
C ALA A 151 9.20 2.67 9.91
N GLY A 152 7.93 2.30 9.74
CA GLY A 152 7.51 1.01 9.18
C GLY A 152 7.92 0.86 7.72
N GLY A 153 7.76 1.93 6.94
CA GLY A 153 8.07 1.96 5.53
C GLY A 153 6.92 2.49 4.69
N VAL A 154 7.03 2.30 3.38
CA VAL A 154 6.14 2.88 2.36
C VAL A 154 5.34 1.77 1.70
N ILE A 155 4.03 1.99 1.54
CA ILE A 155 3.12 1.14 0.79
C ILE A 155 2.68 1.90 -0.45
N ASN A 156 3.15 1.48 -1.62
CA ASN A 156 2.91 2.14 -2.88
C ASN A 156 2.11 1.25 -3.84
N GLN A 157 0.89 1.66 -4.16
CA GLN A 157 0.12 1.07 -5.26
C GLN A 157 0.63 1.59 -6.59
N VAL A 158 0.65 0.73 -7.61
CA VAL A 158 1.03 1.09 -8.97
C VAL A 158 -0.18 0.91 -9.87
N THR A 159 -0.59 1.98 -10.52
CA THR A 159 -1.75 2.00 -11.42
C THR A 159 -1.47 1.21 -12.70
N LYS A 160 -2.47 0.48 -13.18
CA LYS A 160 -2.49 -0.11 -14.53
C LYS A 160 -2.39 0.98 -15.60
N THR A 161 -1.42 0.85 -16.51
CA THR A 161 -1.24 1.74 -17.67
C THR A 161 -1.48 1.00 -18.99
N PRO A 162 -1.68 1.71 -20.12
CA PRO A 162 -1.87 1.10 -21.42
C PRO A 162 -0.72 0.20 -21.82
N LEU A 163 -1.06 -0.97 -22.35
CA LEU A 163 -0.13 -1.94 -22.90
C LEU A 163 0.07 -1.71 -24.40
N ALA A 164 1.19 -2.17 -24.94
CA ALA A 164 1.50 -2.12 -26.37
C ALA A 164 0.76 -3.18 -27.22
N ILE A 165 -0.26 -3.82 -26.66
CA ILE A 165 -1.06 -4.87 -27.31
C ILE A 165 -2.55 -4.65 -27.01
N ASP A 166 -3.44 -5.14 -27.87
CA ASP A 166 -4.85 -5.25 -27.50
C ASP A 166 -5.01 -6.37 -26.46
N LYS A 167 -5.76 -6.09 -25.39
CA LYS A 167 -6.04 -7.05 -24.32
C LYS A 167 -7.38 -6.70 -23.68
N TYR A 168 -8.37 -7.59 -23.77
CA TYR A 168 -9.66 -7.40 -23.11
C TYR A 168 -9.89 -8.54 -22.13
N LYS A 169 -10.22 -8.20 -20.88
CA LYS A 169 -10.55 -9.15 -19.83
C LYS A 169 -11.82 -8.73 -19.10
N THR A 170 -12.73 -9.67 -18.95
CA THR A 170 -13.93 -9.51 -18.11
C THR A 170 -13.93 -10.61 -17.07
N THR A 171 -14.21 -10.27 -15.81
CA THR A 171 -14.44 -11.26 -14.76
C THR A 171 -15.80 -11.06 -14.13
N ALA A 172 -16.43 -12.16 -13.75
CA ALA A 172 -17.66 -12.18 -12.98
C ALA A 172 -17.53 -13.21 -11.86
N SER A 173 -17.78 -12.80 -10.63
CA SER A 173 -17.61 -13.62 -9.43
C SER A 173 -18.91 -13.67 -8.63
N VAL A 174 -19.21 -14.83 -8.07
CA VAL A 174 -20.30 -15.04 -7.10
C VAL A 174 -19.77 -15.86 -5.93
N GLY A 175 -20.27 -15.61 -4.72
CA GLY A 175 -19.81 -16.34 -3.55
C GLY A 175 -20.78 -16.36 -2.38
N THR A 176 -20.33 -16.97 -1.29
CA THR A 176 -21.01 -16.97 0.01
C THR A 176 -21.22 -15.56 0.56
N GLU A 177 -22.17 -15.40 1.48
CA GLU A 177 -22.49 -14.09 2.09
C GLU A 177 -22.81 -13.00 1.06
N GLY A 178 -23.48 -13.37 -0.04
CA GLY A 178 -23.93 -12.42 -1.05
C GLY A 178 -22.83 -11.82 -1.94
N TYR A 179 -21.59 -12.33 -1.88
CA TYR A 179 -20.47 -11.82 -2.68
C TYR A 179 -20.81 -11.84 -4.18
N LYS A 180 -20.68 -10.67 -4.83
CA LYS A 180 -20.84 -10.49 -6.28
C LYS A 180 -19.82 -9.45 -6.74
N GLU A 181 -19.10 -9.75 -7.80
CA GLU A 181 -18.16 -8.80 -8.38
C GLU A 181 -18.15 -8.94 -9.89
N VAL A 182 -18.11 -7.80 -10.59
CA VAL A 182 -17.86 -7.76 -12.03
C VAL A 182 -16.76 -6.75 -12.29
N THR A 183 -15.75 -7.15 -13.06
CA THR A 183 -14.69 -6.23 -13.50
C THR A 183 -14.47 -6.32 -15.01
N PHE A 184 -14.08 -5.20 -15.60
CA PHE A 184 -13.65 -5.07 -16.98
C PHE A 184 -12.26 -4.44 -17.01
N ASP A 185 -11.31 -5.03 -17.72
CA ASP A 185 -9.97 -4.49 -18.00
C ASP A 185 -9.78 -4.49 -19.51
N LEU A 186 -9.96 -3.33 -20.13
CA LEU A 186 -10.04 -3.15 -21.56
C LEU A 186 -8.87 -2.31 -22.03
N ASN A 187 -7.90 -2.91 -22.69
CA ASN A 187 -6.74 -2.24 -23.27
C ASN A 187 -6.83 -2.25 -24.80
N LYS A 188 -6.87 -1.05 -25.39
CA LYS A 188 -6.87 -0.84 -26.83
C LYS A 188 -5.62 -0.08 -27.24
N ARG A 189 -4.86 -0.63 -28.19
CA ARG A 189 -3.83 0.10 -28.92
C ARG A 189 -4.44 0.74 -30.17
N PHE A 190 -4.34 2.07 -30.27
CA PHE A 190 -4.86 2.80 -31.43
C PHE A 190 -3.81 2.97 -32.53
N SER A 191 -2.55 3.15 -32.13
CA SER A 191 -1.39 3.28 -33.01
C SER A 191 -0.16 2.64 -32.35
N PRO A 192 0.99 2.56 -33.03
CA PRO A 192 2.19 2.02 -32.41
C PRO A 192 2.64 2.73 -31.11
N ASP A 193 2.23 3.98 -30.91
CA ASP A 193 2.67 4.88 -29.85
C ASP A 193 1.53 5.48 -28.99
N THR A 194 0.28 5.10 -29.25
CA THR A 194 -0.91 5.56 -28.51
C THR A 194 -1.81 4.40 -28.10
N GLY A 195 -2.21 4.37 -26.83
CA GLY A 195 -3.09 3.36 -26.27
C GLY A 195 -3.98 3.90 -25.16
N LEU A 196 -5.11 3.23 -24.94
CA LEU A 196 -6.09 3.53 -23.91
C LEU A 196 -6.40 2.26 -23.12
N ARG A 197 -6.43 2.38 -21.79
CA ARG A 197 -6.84 1.32 -20.88
C ARG A 197 -7.99 1.81 -20.03
N VAL A 198 -9.05 1.03 -19.94
CA VAL A 198 -10.22 1.30 -19.11
C VAL A 198 -10.41 0.13 -18.17
N ASN A 199 -10.40 0.41 -16.86
CA ASN A 199 -10.73 -0.56 -15.82
C ASN A 199 -12.06 -0.15 -15.17
N LEU A 200 -12.99 -1.08 -15.02
CA LEU A 200 -14.26 -0.88 -14.32
C LEU A 200 -14.46 -1.97 -13.28
N MET A 201 -15.13 -1.64 -12.18
CA MET A 201 -15.47 -2.58 -11.12
C MET A 201 -16.82 -2.24 -10.51
N ASN A 202 -17.60 -3.27 -10.20
CA ASN A 202 -18.73 -3.19 -9.29
C ASN A 202 -18.68 -4.41 -8.36
N ARG A 203 -18.65 -4.19 -7.05
CA ARG A 203 -18.57 -5.25 -6.04
C ARG A 203 -19.58 -5.03 -4.92
N ASP A 204 -20.30 -6.10 -4.61
CA ASP A 204 -21.15 -6.26 -3.44
C ASP A 204 -20.60 -7.41 -2.59
N GLU A 205 -20.50 -7.22 -1.28
CA GLU A 205 -20.07 -8.27 -0.34
C GLU A 205 -20.80 -8.09 0.98
N GLY A 206 -21.50 -9.14 1.42
CA GLY A 206 -22.17 -9.18 2.73
C GLY A 206 -21.26 -9.76 3.82
N SER A 207 -21.87 -10.16 4.93
CA SER A 207 -21.12 -10.60 6.10
C SER A 207 -21.82 -11.74 6.83
N TRP A 208 -21.01 -12.66 7.36
CA TRP A 208 -21.48 -13.70 8.28
C TRP A 208 -21.87 -13.17 9.68
N ARG A 209 -21.68 -11.86 9.91
CA ARG A 209 -21.99 -11.18 11.16
C ARG A 209 -23.30 -10.42 11.04
N SER A 210 -24.15 -10.52 12.05
CA SER A 210 -25.46 -9.86 12.07
C SER A 210 -25.82 -9.35 13.47
N ASN A 211 -26.64 -8.31 13.50
CA ASN A 211 -27.18 -7.76 14.74
C ASN A 211 -28.35 -8.67 15.17
N PRO A 212 -28.26 -9.35 16.33
CA PRO A 212 -29.24 -10.35 16.75
C PRO A 212 -30.63 -9.77 17.06
N THR A 213 -30.76 -8.45 17.13
CA THR A 213 -32.02 -7.79 17.50
C THR A 213 -32.84 -7.32 16.30
N ASN A 214 -32.21 -7.09 15.14
CA ASN A 214 -32.89 -6.55 13.96
C ASN A 214 -32.44 -7.20 12.64
N GLY A 215 -31.39 -8.02 12.64
CA GLY A 215 -30.88 -8.72 11.48
C GLY A 215 -29.93 -7.92 10.60
N ASP A 216 -29.54 -6.70 10.98
CA ASP A 216 -28.65 -5.88 10.16
C ASP A 216 -27.23 -6.44 10.10
N GLU A 217 -26.54 -6.26 8.98
CA GLU A 217 -25.23 -6.83 8.72
C GLU A 217 -24.24 -5.75 8.26
N PRO A 218 -22.92 -5.92 8.49
CA PRO A 218 -21.91 -5.22 7.70
C PRO A 218 -22.05 -5.58 6.23
N GLU A 219 -21.91 -4.59 5.36
CA GLU A 219 -22.07 -4.72 3.92
C GLU A 219 -21.02 -3.87 3.21
N ILE A 220 -20.63 -4.27 2.01
CA ILE A 220 -19.69 -3.55 1.16
C ILE A 220 -20.35 -3.35 -0.19
N HIS A 221 -20.43 -2.11 -0.66
CA HIS A 221 -20.94 -1.76 -1.99
C HIS A 221 -19.99 -0.77 -2.64
N ARG A 222 -19.26 -1.21 -3.67
CA ARG A 222 -18.16 -0.43 -4.26
C ARG A 222 -18.21 -0.43 -5.77
N GLN A 223 -18.00 0.75 -6.34
CA GLN A 223 -17.99 0.98 -7.78
C GLN A 223 -16.74 1.77 -8.16
N GLY A 224 -15.98 1.26 -9.12
CA GLY A 224 -14.73 1.86 -9.57
C GLY A 224 -14.73 2.07 -11.08
N ALA A 225 -14.20 3.20 -11.53
CA ALA A 225 -13.87 3.45 -12.92
C ALA A 225 -12.50 4.10 -13.00
N ALA A 226 -11.63 3.57 -13.87
CA ALA A 226 -10.34 4.15 -14.15
C ALA A 226 -10.06 4.17 -15.64
N VAL A 227 -9.51 5.27 -16.12
CA VAL A 227 -9.17 5.49 -17.53
C VAL A 227 -7.73 5.97 -17.59
N SER A 228 -6.91 5.32 -18.40
CA SER A 228 -5.53 5.70 -18.63
C SER A 228 -5.26 5.82 -20.12
N LEU A 229 -4.78 6.97 -20.56
CA LEU A 229 -4.37 7.26 -21.93
C LEU A 229 -2.86 7.44 -21.96
N ALA A 230 -2.18 6.74 -22.87
CA ALA A 230 -0.76 6.85 -23.12
C ALA A 230 -0.54 7.40 -24.53
N LEU A 231 0.30 8.44 -24.65
CA LEU A 231 0.58 9.14 -25.90
C LEU A 231 2.09 9.17 -26.17
N ASN A 232 2.47 9.15 -27.44
CA ASN A 232 3.86 9.31 -27.92
C ASN A 232 4.86 8.29 -27.31
N GLN A 233 4.41 7.06 -27.04
CA GLN A 233 5.17 6.06 -26.29
C GLN A 233 6.48 5.61 -26.97
N ASN A 234 6.62 5.83 -28.29
CA ASN A 234 7.84 5.53 -29.05
C ASN A 234 8.76 6.74 -29.25
N SER A 235 8.52 7.84 -28.54
CA SER A 235 9.30 9.08 -28.67
C SER A 235 10.12 9.38 -27.41
N HIS A 236 10.99 10.38 -27.51
CA HIS A 236 11.69 10.95 -26.35
C HIS A 236 10.76 11.64 -25.35
N ASN A 237 9.51 11.94 -25.73
CA ASN A 237 8.57 12.72 -24.92
C ASN A 237 7.26 11.96 -24.75
N ARG A 238 7.16 11.16 -23.68
CA ARG A 238 6.03 10.27 -23.40
C ARG A 238 5.06 10.91 -22.42
N PHE A 239 3.77 10.73 -22.65
CA PHE A 239 2.73 11.29 -21.80
C PHE A 239 1.73 10.24 -21.36
N TRP A 240 1.26 10.36 -20.12
CA TRP A 240 0.12 9.61 -19.60
C TRP A 240 -0.88 10.56 -18.95
N VAL A 241 -2.17 10.26 -19.16
CA VAL A 241 -3.29 10.88 -18.45
C VAL A 241 -4.05 9.75 -17.76
N ASN A 242 -4.04 9.75 -16.43
CA ASN A 242 -4.72 8.74 -15.61
C ASN A 242 -5.85 9.40 -14.84
N TYR A 243 -7.03 8.81 -14.90
CA TYR A 243 -8.22 9.19 -14.15
C TYR A 243 -8.72 8.00 -13.34
N LEU A 244 -9.06 8.22 -12.08
CA LEU A 244 -9.67 7.24 -11.18
C LEU A 244 -10.88 7.89 -10.50
N HIS A 245 -11.99 7.18 -10.49
CA HIS A 245 -13.14 7.46 -9.66
C HIS A 245 -13.53 6.19 -8.90
N LEU A 246 -13.65 6.29 -7.57
CA LEU A 246 -14.05 5.19 -6.70
C LEU A 246 -15.14 5.68 -5.76
N LYS A 247 -16.26 4.96 -5.76
CA LYS A 247 -17.42 5.19 -4.91
C LYS A 247 -17.60 4.01 -3.97
N THR A 248 -17.68 4.27 -2.66
CA THR A 248 -17.94 3.26 -1.62
C THR A 248 -19.18 3.64 -0.83
N ARG A 249 -20.04 2.66 -0.54
CA ARG A 249 -21.28 2.81 0.23
C ARG A 249 -21.40 1.61 1.17
N ASP A 250 -20.52 1.56 2.15
CA ASP A 250 -20.38 0.37 3.00
C ASP A 250 -21.19 0.52 4.31
N ASN A 251 -21.53 -0.58 4.96
CA ASN A 251 -21.98 -0.60 6.35
C ASN A 251 -20.81 -1.08 7.26
N PRO A 252 -20.17 -0.17 8.02
CA PRO A 252 -18.87 -0.44 8.65
C PRO A 252 -18.95 -1.31 9.92
N ASP A 253 -17.98 -2.21 10.12
CA ASP A 253 -17.90 -3.09 11.29
C ASP A 253 -16.81 -2.68 12.30
N TYR A 254 -17.20 -2.49 13.57
CA TYR A 254 -16.29 -2.26 14.70
C TYR A 254 -15.95 -3.53 15.47
N GLY A 255 -16.55 -4.66 15.14
CA GLY A 255 -16.23 -5.92 15.79
C GLY A 255 -16.97 -6.15 17.12
N VAL A 256 -16.26 -6.76 18.06
CA VAL A 256 -16.76 -7.18 19.38
C VAL A 256 -15.86 -6.64 20.50
N PRO A 257 -16.41 -6.37 21.70
CA PRO A 257 -15.61 -5.82 22.79
C PRO A 257 -14.67 -6.87 23.40
N PHE A 258 -13.65 -6.40 24.11
CA PHE A 258 -12.91 -7.24 25.05
C PHE A 258 -13.70 -7.44 26.35
N ASP A 259 -13.56 -8.61 26.95
CA ASP A 259 -14.01 -8.88 28.31
C ASP A 259 -12.99 -8.33 29.32
N SER A 260 -13.47 -7.52 30.26
CA SER A 260 -12.61 -6.77 31.19
C SER A 260 -11.91 -7.65 32.22
N ALA A 261 -12.46 -8.84 32.54
CA ALA A 261 -11.94 -9.76 33.53
C ALA A 261 -10.89 -10.70 32.92
N THR A 262 -11.19 -11.28 31.76
CA THR A 262 -10.30 -12.23 31.07
C THR A 262 -9.27 -11.54 30.18
N LYS A 263 -9.49 -10.27 29.83
CA LYS A 263 -8.69 -9.51 28.84
C LYS A 263 -8.65 -10.17 27.46
N ARG A 264 -9.65 -11.00 27.13
CA ARG A 264 -9.81 -11.67 25.84
C ARG A 264 -11.03 -11.13 25.11
N PRO A 265 -11.10 -11.29 23.78
CA PRO A 265 -12.35 -11.00 23.06
C PRO A 265 -13.51 -11.69 23.77
N THR A 266 -14.61 -10.96 23.96
CA THR A 266 -15.72 -11.44 24.79
C THR A 266 -16.29 -12.76 24.28
N SER A 267 -16.68 -13.62 25.22
CA SER A 267 -17.46 -14.84 24.94
C SER A 267 -18.93 -14.69 25.35
N LEU A 268 -19.31 -13.54 25.95
CA LEU A 268 -20.70 -13.24 26.31
C LEU A 268 -21.60 -13.11 25.08
N TYR A 269 -21.02 -12.71 23.94
CA TYR A 269 -21.70 -12.62 22.66
C TYR A 269 -20.94 -13.44 21.63
N PRO A 270 -21.63 -14.17 20.73
CA PRO A 270 -20.98 -14.84 19.62
C PRO A 270 -20.12 -13.90 18.79
N ALA A 271 -19.05 -14.41 18.19
CA ALA A 271 -18.24 -13.63 17.24
C ALA A 271 -19.02 -13.22 15.98
N SER A 272 -20.23 -13.75 15.74
CA SER A 272 -21.15 -13.29 14.69
C SER A 272 -21.91 -12.02 15.07
N THR A 273 -21.88 -11.57 16.33
CA THR A 273 -22.66 -10.41 16.77
C THR A 273 -22.11 -9.10 16.21
N TYR A 274 -22.98 -8.33 15.56
CA TYR A 274 -22.72 -6.99 15.04
C TYR A 274 -23.42 -5.91 15.88
N TRP A 275 -22.75 -4.76 16.06
CA TRP A 275 -23.25 -3.64 16.87
C TRP A 275 -23.86 -2.49 16.07
N GLY A 276 -23.68 -2.46 14.74
CA GLY A 276 -24.30 -1.45 13.90
C GLY A 276 -25.79 -1.73 13.66
N ALA A 277 -26.40 -0.85 12.88
CA ALA A 277 -27.83 -0.89 12.57
C ALA A 277 -28.06 -0.46 11.11
N ASN A 278 -29.27 -0.61 10.58
CA ASN A 278 -29.62 -0.34 9.18
C ASN A 278 -29.43 1.11 8.72
N LYS A 279 -29.13 2.01 9.65
CA LYS A 279 -28.86 3.42 9.33
C LYS A 279 -27.37 3.78 9.42
N THR A 280 -26.48 2.89 9.88
CA THR A 280 -25.04 3.15 9.84
C THR A 280 -24.52 3.07 8.40
N PHE A 281 -23.47 3.83 8.09
CA PHE A 281 -22.92 3.95 6.73
C PHE A 281 -21.46 4.42 6.75
N ASP A 282 -20.74 4.11 5.67
CA ASP A 282 -19.40 4.59 5.32
C ASP A 282 -19.39 4.93 3.83
N ASP A 283 -19.82 6.15 3.54
CA ASP A 283 -19.98 6.68 2.19
C ASP A 283 -18.73 7.47 1.82
N SER A 284 -18.06 7.11 0.72
CA SER A 284 -16.94 7.88 0.19
C SER A 284 -17.02 8.01 -1.33
N ASP A 285 -16.56 9.16 -1.83
CA ASP A 285 -16.34 9.41 -3.25
C ASP A 285 -14.92 9.92 -3.40
N THR A 286 -14.12 9.23 -4.21
CA THR A 286 -12.70 9.53 -4.42
C THR A 286 -12.45 9.73 -5.90
N THR A 287 -11.90 10.88 -6.27
CA THR A 287 -11.55 11.19 -7.64
C THR A 287 -10.10 11.63 -7.73
N MET A 288 -9.34 11.06 -8.67
CA MET A 288 -7.95 11.43 -8.92
C MET A 288 -7.69 11.60 -10.40
N THR A 289 -7.02 12.69 -10.77
CA THR A 289 -6.46 12.90 -12.11
C THR A 289 -4.95 13.07 -12.00
N THR A 290 -4.19 12.26 -12.71
CA THR A 290 -2.72 12.31 -12.75
C THR A 290 -2.25 12.53 -14.18
N LEU A 291 -1.46 13.57 -14.39
CA LEU A 291 -0.74 13.84 -15.62
C LEU A 291 0.72 13.46 -15.42
N VAL A 292 1.28 12.65 -16.31
CA VAL A 292 2.68 12.23 -16.25
C VAL A 292 3.35 12.57 -17.56
N ASN A 293 4.52 13.18 -17.47
CA ASN A 293 5.42 13.38 -18.59
C ASN A 293 6.77 12.74 -18.29
N GLU A 294 7.29 11.94 -19.22
CA GLU A 294 8.67 11.49 -19.23
C GLU A 294 9.37 12.05 -20.46
N TYR A 295 10.48 12.76 -20.23
CA TYR A 295 11.33 13.30 -21.27
C TYR A 295 12.75 12.70 -21.19
N ASP A 296 13.16 12.01 -22.24
CA ASP A 296 14.49 11.40 -22.39
C ASP A 296 15.41 12.37 -23.13
N PHE A 297 16.28 13.06 -22.40
CA PHE A 297 17.33 13.90 -23.01
C PHE A 297 18.39 13.06 -23.72
N SER A 298 18.64 11.86 -23.20
CA SER A 298 19.52 10.83 -23.75
C SER A 298 19.08 9.46 -23.25
N PRO A 299 19.67 8.34 -23.70
CA PRO A 299 19.38 7.01 -23.15
C PRO A 299 19.65 6.90 -21.64
N ASP A 300 20.58 7.71 -21.12
CA ASP A 300 21.01 7.70 -19.72
C ASP A 300 20.31 8.78 -18.88
N THR A 301 19.81 9.86 -19.48
CA THR A 301 19.25 11.02 -18.77
C THR A 301 17.77 11.20 -19.05
N ARG A 302 16.95 11.08 -18.01
CA ARG A 302 15.48 11.18 -18.05
C ARG A 302 14.96 12.13 -16.99
N LEU A 303 14.04 13.01 -17.38
CA LEU A 303 13.22 13.81 -16.48
C LEU A 303 11.80 13.26 -16.48
N ARG A 304 11.25 13.00 -15.30
CA ARG A 304 9.88 12.54 -15.12
C ARG A 304 9.13 13.53 -14.24
N THR A 305 8.07 14.13 -14.77
CA THR A 305 7.22 15.07 -14.04
C THR A 305 5.81 14.51 -13.89
N GLN A 306 5.26 14.58 -12.68
CA GLN A 306 3.90 14.17 -12.35
C GLN A 306 3.13 15.34 -11.73
N LEU A 307 1.89 15.53 -12.16
CA LEU A 307 0.94 16.45 -11.54
C LEU A 307 -0.33 15.67 -11.19
N ARG A 308 -0.72 15.67 -9.92
CA ARG A 308 -1.96 15.02 -9.45
C ARG A 308 -2.89 16.02 -8.80
N PHE A 309 -4.16 15.95 -9.17
CA PHE A 309 -5.29 16.53 -8.46
C PHE A 309 -6.09 15.38 -7.86
N ALA A 310 -6.36 15.43 -6.56
CA ALA A 310 -7.22 14.44 -5.92
C ALA A 310 -8.20 15.09 -4.96
N ASP A 311 -9.43 14.60 -4.99
CA ASP A 311 -10.56 15.04 -4.20
C ASP A 311 -11.18 13.82 -3.52
N TYR A 312 -11.44 13.95 -2.22
CA TYR A 312 -11.93 12.88 -1.36
C TYR A 312 -13.05 13.43 -0.49
N GLU A 313 -14.25 12.90 -0.68
CA GLU A 313 -15.41 13.17 0.17
C GLU A 313 -15.74 11.91 0.98
N ARG A 314 -16.08 12.09 2.25
CA ARG A 314 -16.48 10.99 3.11
C ARG A 314 -17.49 11.41 4.16
N SER A 315 -18.55 10.62 4.28
CA SER A 315 -19.59 10.72 5.30
C SER A 315 -19.75 9.37 5.99
N TYR A 316 -19.77 9.38 7.31
CA TYR A 316 -19.58 8.16 8.09
C TYR A 316 -20.38 8.18 9.38
N TRP A 317 -21.08 7.08 9.66
CA TRP A 317 -21.65 6.76 10.96
C TRP A 317 -21.53 5.27 11.25
N ALA A 318 -20.97 4.93 12.41
CA ALA A 318 -20.86 3.56 12.89
C ALA A 318 -21.12 3.45 14.39
N LYS A 319 -21.29 2.21 14.86
CA LYS A 319 -21.44 1.87 16.29
C LYS A 319 -20.24 1.08 16.79
N ALA A 320 -19.45 1.69 17.68
CA ALA A 320 -18.42 0.99 18.41
C ALA A 320 -19.02 0.23 19.60
N PRO A 321 -18.67 -1.05 19.84
CA PRO A 321 -19.20 -1.80 20.98
C PRO A 321 -18.70 -1.23 22.32
N GLN A 322 -19.58 -1.20 23.33
CA GLN A 322 -19.25 -0.78 24.69
C GLN A 322 -19.90 -1.73 25.72
N GLY A 323 -19.27 -2.88 26.02
CA GLY A 323 -19.62 -3.81 27.12
C GLY A 323 -21.00 -4.49 27.11
N GLY A 324 -22.08 -3.77 26.77
CA GLY A 324 -23.46 -4.24 26.67
C GLY A 324 -23.83 -4.74 25.28
N ALA A 325 -24.97 -5.42 25.22
CA ALA A 325 -25.52 -6.02 24.01
C ALA A 325 -25.87 -4.97 22.93
N PRO A 326 -25.84 -5.34 21.64
CA PRO A 326 -26.36 -4.49 20.59
C PRO A 326 -27.88 -4.28 20.77
N THR A 327 -28.40 -3.19 20.22
CA THR A 327 -29.83 -2.87 20.22
C THR A 327 -30.34 -2.67 18.80
N ALA A 328 -31.65 -2.84 18.61
CA ALA A 328 -32.27 -2.74 17.28
C ALA A 328 -32.26 -1.30 16.73
N SER A 329 -32.12 -0.31 17.61
CA SER A 329 -32.30 1.11 17.29
C SER A 329 -31.00 1.92 17.36
N ALA A 330 -29.84 1.28 17.21
CA ALA A 330 -28.52 1.93 17.31
C ALA A 330 -28.30 2.73 18.62
N SER A 331 -29.04 2.44 19.69
CA SER A 331 -28.92 3.11 21.00
C SER A 331 -27.89 2.44 21.92
N GLY A 332 -27.51 1.19 21.64
CA GLY A 332 -26.42 0.49 22.31
C GLY A 332 -25.06 0.79 21.67
N GLY A 333 -23.99 0.80 22.47
CA GLY A 333 -22.65 1.15 22.01
C GLY A 333 -22.44 2.66 21.84
N SER A 334 -21.31 3.06 21.24
CA SER A 334 -20.92 4.46 21.04
C SER A 334 -20.98 4.84 19.56
N ASP A 335 -21.71 5.91 19.26
CA ASP A 335 -21.73 6.52 17.93
C ASP A 335 -20.36 7.08 17.58
N LYS A 336 -19.91 6.74 16.37
CA LYS A 336 -18.72 7.31 15.72
C LYS A 336 -19.17 7.95 14.43
N THR A 337 -19.05 9.27 14.32
CA THR A 337 -19.51 10.02 13.16
C THR A 337 -18.42 10.89 12.58
N ARG A 338 -18.41 11.04 11.25
CA ARG A 338 -17.46 11.90 10.54
C ARG A 338 -18.09 12.43 9.26
N ALA A 339 -17.88 13.70 8.98
CA ALA A 339 -17.92 14.29 7.65
C ALA A 339 -16.53 14.82 7.32
N MET A 340 -16.04 14.57 6.11
CA MET A 340 -14.71 14.96 5.67
C MET A 340 -14.74 15.37 4.20
N HIS A 341 -14.03 16.44 3.88
CA HIS A 341 -13.67 16.82 2.52
C HIS A 341 -12.18 17.14 2.48
N TYR A 342 -11.43 16.38 1.68
CA TYR A 342 -9.99 16.49 1.54
C TYR A 342 -9.61 16.68 0.08
N GLU A 343 -8.78 17.69 -0.18
CA GLU A 343 -8.27 18.01 -1.52
C GLU A 343 -6.75 18.04 -1.48
N THR A 344 -6.12 17.50 -2.53
CA THR A 344 -4.67 17.58 -2.72
C THR A 344 -4.28 18.00 -4.14
N VAL A 345 -3.21 18.78 -4.23
CA VAL A 345 -2.49 19.05 -5.48
C VAL A 345 -1.03 18.71 -5.28
N THR A 346 -0.51 17.77 -6.05
CA THR A 346 0.89 17.34 -5.97
C THR A 346 1.60 17.56 -7.29
N LEU A 347 2.77 18.21 -7.27
CA LEU A 347 3.72 18.27 -8.37
C LEU A 347 5.01 17.58 -7.93
N GLN A 348 5.48 16.59 -8.67
CA GLN A 348 6.76 15.93 -8.44
C GLN A 348 7.56 15.90 -9.73
N SER A 349 8.85 16.24 -9.68
CA SER A 349 9.74 16.18 -10.83
C SER A 349 11.06 15.51 -10.46
N ASP A 350 11.39 14.42 -11.13
CA ASP A 350 12.55 13.56 -10.90
C ASP A 350 13.48 13.57 -12.12
N LEU A 351 14.70 14.07 -11.96
CA LEU A 351 15.79 13.92 -12.93
C LEU A 351 16.66 12.73 -12.53
N SER A 352 16.82 11.77 -13.44
CA SER A 352 17.74 10.64 -13.28
C SER A 352 18.77 10.64 -14.39
N THR A 353 20.03 10.34 -14.06
CA THR A 353 21.12 10.25 -15.04
C THR A 353 22.16 9.20 -14.65
N LYS A 354 22.78 8.58 -15.64
CA LYS A 354 23.96 7.72 -15.46
C LYS A 354 25.19 8.37 -16.09
N PHE A 355 26.30 8.40 -15.37
CA PHE A 355 27.56 8.92 -15.88
C PHE A 355 28.76 8.26 -15.19
N LYS A 356 29.98 8.57 -15.63
CA LYS A 356 31.21 8.08 -15.02
C LYS A 356 32.11 9.23 -14.56
N THR A 357 32.75 9.08 -13.42
CA THR A 357 33.89 9.91 -13.02
C THR A 357 35.15 9.03 -12.92
N GLY A 358 36.02 9.11 -13.93
CA GLY A 358 37.13 8.16 -14.08
C GLY A 358 36.61 6.72 -14.24
N SER A 359 36.98 5.83 -13.32
CA SER A 359 36.51 4.43 -13.29
C SER A 359 35.18 4.24 -12.56
N MET A 360 34.70 5.25 -11.81
CA MET A 360 33.51 5.13 -10.98
C MET A 360 32.24 5.36 -11.81
N GLY A 361 31.25 4.48 -11.68
CA GLY A 361 29.93 4.63 -12.29
C GLY A 361 28.95 5.29 -11.33
N HIS A 362 28.16 6.25 -11.79
CA HIS A 362 27.17 6.98 -11.01
C HIS A 362 25.77 6.70 -11.53
N GLU A 363 24.84 6.43 -10.62
CA GLU A 363 23.40 6.41 -10.84
C GLU A 363 22.79 7.53 -9.99
N PHE A 364 22.64 8.70 -10.61
CA PHE A 364 22.27 9.94 -9.94
C PHE A 364 20.78 10.23 -10.09
N LEU A 365 20.18 10.71 -9.01
CA LEU A 365 18.79 11.16 -8.91
C LEU A 365 18.77 12.52 -8.22
N ALA A 366 18.06 13.48 -8.79
CA ALA A 366 17.68 14.70 -8.11
C ALA A 366 16.21 15.00 -8.38
N GLY A 367 15.52 15.62 -7.43
CA GLY A 367 14.12 15.95 -7.65
C GLY A 367 13.58 17.00 -6.71
N MET A 368 12.37 17.41 -7.03
CA MET A 368 11.58 18.36 -6.25
C MET A 368 10.15 17.89 -6.12
N GLU A 369 9.51 18.29 -5.03
CA GLU A 369 8.12 17.96 -4.74
C GLU A 369 7.42 19.18 -4.14
N TYR A 370 6.18 19.41 -4.58
CA TYR A 370 5.24 20.33 -3.96
C TYR A 370 3.95 19.58 -3.68
N LEU A 371 3.46 19.69 -2.45
CA LEU A 371 2.19 19.13 -2.01
C LEU A 371 1.36 20.22 -1.32
N LYS A 372 0.19 20.50 -1.89
CA LYS A 372 -0.85 21.31 -1.28
C LYS A 372 -1.94 20.41 -0.73
N GLU A 373 -2.34 20.66 0.50
CA GLU A 373 -3.39 19.91 1.18
C GLU A 373 -4.43 20.88 1.73
N LYS A 374 -5.72 20.55 1.55
CA LYS A 374 -6.83 21.21 2.25
C LYS A 374 -7.75 20.14 2.79
N ASN A 375 -7.96 20.12 4.08
CA ASN A 375 -8.88 19.20 4.73
C ASN A 375 -9.90 19.98 5.55
N ARG A 376 -11.15 19.55 5.49
CA ARG A 376 -12.25 20.00 6.35
C ARG A 376 -12.86 18.78 7.00
N ARG A 377 -13.09 18.87 8.31
CA ARG A 377 -13.63 17.78 9.12
C ARG A 377 -14.69 18.28 10.10
N ASN A 378 -15.79 17.56 10.21
CA ASN A 378 -16.82 17.82 11.22
C ASN A 378 -17.47 16.51 11.72
N GLY A 379 -18.28 16.61 12.77
CA GLY A 379 -19.22 15.55 13.15
C GLY A 379 -20.50 15.64 12.32
N LEU A 380 -21.29 14.57 12.33
CA LEU A 380 -22.64 14.59 11.74
C LEU A 380 -23.66 15.09 12.77
N ARG A 381 -24.70 15.75 12.28
CA ARG A 381 -25.82 16.19 13.12
C ARG A 381 -26.70 14.99 13.48
N ASN A 382 -26.97 14.81 14.77
CA ASN A 382 -28.01 13.89 15.21
C ASN A 382 -29.38 14.56 15.10
N PHE A 383 -30.28 14.00 14.29
CA PHE A 383 -31.67 14.44 14.15
C PHE A 383 -32.63 13.68 15.08
N GLY A 384 -32.15 12.64 15.76
CA GLY A 384 -32.88 11.85 16.73
C GLY A 384 -32.42 12.12 18.16
N GLY A 385 -32.70 11.17 19.05
CA GLY A 385 -32.27 11.19 20.45
C GLY A 385 -31.11 10.24 20.73
N SER A 386 -31.04 9.75 21.97
CA SER A 386 -30.06 8.76 22.44
C SER A 386 -30.70 7.52 23.07
N THR A 387 -32.02 7.35 22.91
CA THR A 387 -32.79 6.31 23.59
C THR A 387 -33.40 5.34 22.58
N PRO A 388 -33.77 4.10 22.96
CA PRO A 388 -34.49 3.20 22.05
C PRO A 388 -35.80 3.80 21.49
N ALA A 389 -36.54 4.59 22.27
CA ALA A 389 -37.80 5.20 21.86
C ALA A 389 -37.62 6.43 20.94
N ASN A 390 -36.45 7.07 21.00
CA ASN A 390 -36.04 8.15 20.11
C ASN A 390 -34.55 7.94 19.76
N PRO A 391 -34.26 7.03 18.81
CA PRO A 391 -32.90 6.62 18.52
C PRO A 391 -32.10 7.69 17.79
N PRO A 392 -30.76 7.60 17.79
CA PRO A 392 -29.93 8.46 16.95
C PRO A 392 -30.29 8.33 15.47
N ALA A 393 -30.19 9.43 14.75
CA ALA A 393 -30.43 9.49 13.31
C ALA A 393 -29.43 10.47 12.68
N TYR A 394 -28.45 9.90 11.96
CA TYR A 394 -27.50 10.65 11.17
C TYR A 394 -27.75 10.37 9.69
N TYR A 395 -27.37 11.31 8.84
CA TYR A 395 -27.50 11.21 7.39
C TYR A 395 -26.21 11.68 6.72
N PRO A 396 -25.84 11.12 5.55
CA PRO A 396 -24.68 11.58 4.81
C PRO A 396 -24.73 13.09 4.57
N ASP A 397 -23.57 13.73 4.72
CA ASP A 397 -23.30 15.14 4.43
C ASP A 397 -24.10 16.15 5.27
N GLN A 398 -24.86 15.68 6.28
CA GLN A 398 -25.56 16.53 7.23
C GLN A 398 -24.67 16.83 8.44
N GLU A 399 -23.76 17.79 8.28
CA GLU A 399 -22.84 18.22 9.33
C GLU A 399 -23.54 18.80 10.57
N ALA A 400 -22.95 18.57 11.75
CA ALA A 400 -23.34 19.24 12.98
C ALA A 400 -23.08 20.75 12.91
N ALA A 401 -23.92 21.55 13.60
CA ALA A 401 -23.78 23.01 13.70
C ALA A 401 -22.63 23.45 14.64
N THR A 402 -21.57 22.64 14.72
CA THR A 402 -20.33 22.91 15.46
C THR A 402 -19.26 23.47 14.53
N ALA A 403 -18.26 24.15 15.09
CA ALA A 403 -17.12 24.61 14.32
C ALA A 403 -16.36 23.40 13.73
N ALA A 404 -16.27 23.35 12.41
CA ALA A 404 -15.48 22.34 11.72
C ALA A 404 -13.98 22.56 11.99
N SER A 405 -13.23 21.46 12.08
CA SER A 405 -11.78 21.48 12.04
C SER A 405 -11.32 21.63 10.61
N THR A 406 -10.37 22.51 10.36
CA THR A 406 -9.80 22.74 9.03
C THR A 406 -8.29 22.67 9.10
N PHE A 407 -7.69 22.16 8.04
CA PHE A 407 -6.24 22.08 7.86
C PHE A 407 -5.91 22.50 6.44
N LYS A 408 -4.93 23.41 6.31
CA LYS A 408 -4.38 23.80 5.01
C LYS A 408 -2.86 23.76 5.11
N SER A 409 -2.21 23.08 4.19
CA SER A 409 -0.75 23.03 4.17
C SER A 409 -0.16 23.16 2.78
N ASP A 410 0.98 23.84 2.74
CA ASP A 410 1.89 23.88 1.61
C ASP A 410 3.21 23.23 2.06
N SER A 411 3.61 22.17 1.35
CA SER A 411 4.84 21.41 1.60
C SER A 411 5.73 21.45 0.36
N TYR A 412 7.01 21.72 0.57
CA TYR A 412 8.03 21.77 -0.47
C TYR A 412 9.18 20.86 -0.11
N ALA A 413 9.73 20.16 -1.10
CA ALA A 413 10.92 19.38 -0.90
C ALA A 413 11.89 19.41 -2.07
N LEU A 414 13.16 19.29 -1.73
CA LEU A 414 14.26 19.06 -2.66
C LEU A 414 15.05 17.85 -2.18
N TYR A 415 15.43 16.97 -3.10
CA TYR A 415 16.22 15.79 -2.79
C TYR A 415 17.25 15.47 -3.86
N VAL A 416 18.29 14.78 -3.41
CA VAL A 416 19.35 14.24 -4.25
C VAL A 416 19.79 12.90 -3.70
N GLN A 417 20.10 11.95 -4.58
CA GLN A 417 20.69 10.67 -4.26
C GLN A 417 21.71 10.31 -5.35
N ASP A 418 22.85 9.77 -4.96
CA ASP A 418 23.80 9.18 -5.89
C ASP A 418 24.14 7.76 -5.42
N THR A 419 24.15 6.81 -6.35
CA THR A 419 24.68 5.46 -6.14
C THR A 419 25.93 5.31 -6.98
N VAL A 420 27.08 5.20 -6.31
CA VAL A 420 28.39 5.17 -6.93
C VAL A 420 28.95 3.76 -6.88
N GLU A 421 29.18 3.14 -8.03
CA GLU A 421 30.05 1.98 -8.16
C GLU A 421 31.51 2.45 -8.10
N PHE A 422 32.10 2.38 -6.91
CA PHE A 422 33.43 2.96 -6.65
C PHE A 422 34.58 1.99 -6.93
N ILE A 423 34.30 0.68 -6.86
CA ILE A 423 35.10 -0.43 -7.39
C ILE A 423 34.13 -1.46 -7.98
N PRO A 424 34.57 -2.35 -8.89
CA PRO A 424 33.69 -3.36 -9.48
C PRO A 424 32.88 -4.08 -8.40
N GLN A 425 31.57 -4.20 -8.62
CA GLN A 425 30.61 -4.91 -7.75
C GLN A 425 30.27 -4.22 -6.42
N TRP A 426 30.97 -3.15 -6.02
CA TRP A 426 30.67 -2.41 -4.80
C TRP A 426 30.04 -1.07 -5.11
N LYS A 427 28.81 -0.88 -4.63
CA LYS A 427 28.06 0.37 -4.79
C LYS A 427 27.84 1.04 -3.44
N ALA A 428 28.05 2.35 -3.36
CA ALA A 428 27.69 3.15 -2.20
C ALA A 428 26.57 4.11 -2.59
N THR A 429 25.45 4.07 -1.88
CA THR A 429 24.32 4.99 -2.08
C THR A 429 24.29 6.02 -0.96
N VAL A 430 24.18 7.29 -1.29
CA VAL A 430 23.95 8.38 -0.33
C VAL A 430 22.86 9.28 -0.86
N GLY A 431 21.90 9.64 0.00
CA GLY A 431 20.82 10.56 -0.36
C GLY A 431 20.45 11.50 0.77
N LEU A 432 20.00 12.70 0.38
CA LEU A 432 19.59 13.79 1.25
C LEU A 432 18.28 14.37 0.71
N ARG A 433 17.36 14.68 1.61
CA ARG A 433 16.14 15.43 1.31
C ARG A 433 15.91 16.50 2.36
N ARG A 434 15.45 17.67 1.92
CA ARG A 434 14.95 18.75 2.77
C ARG A 434 13.47 18.91 2.51
N ASP A 435 12.66 18.80 3.55
CA ASP A 435 11.23 19.10 3.52
C ASP A 435 10.96 20.36 4.34
N GLU A 436 10.15 21.27 3.79
CA GLU A 436 9.62 22.45 4.45
C GLU A 436 8.09 22.41 4.39
N MET A 437 7.42 22.65 5.50
CA MET A 437 5.96 22.57 5.62
C MET A 437 5.44 23.77 6.40
N ASP A 438 4.49 24.51 5.80
CA ASP A 438 3.67 25.51 6.48
C ASP A 438 2.25 24.95 6.62
N ALA A 439 1.76 24.82 7.85
CA ALA A 439 0.48 24.21 8.18
C ALA A 439 -0.40 25.17 9.00
N ASN A 440 -1.60 25.41 8.51
CA ASN A 440 -2.61 26.24 9.14
C ASN A 440 -3.79 25.39 9.61
N TYR A 441 -4.02 25.37 10.92
CA TYR A 441 -5.18 24.76 11.55
C TYR A 441 -6.22 25.82 11.91
N GLY A 442 -7.48 25.55 11.59
CA GLY A 442 -8.62 26.38 11.99
C GLY A 442 -9.69 25.56 12.72
N GLY A 443 -10.33 26.15 13.72
CA GLY A 443 -11.37 25.50 14.54
C GLY A 443 -11.40 26.09 15.95
N THR A 444 -11.71 25.27 16.96
CA THR A 444 -11.76 25.69 18.38
C THR A 444 -10.41 26.18 18.92
N ALA A 445 -9.29 25.70 18.36
CA ALA A 445 -7.95 26.21 18.62
C ALA A 445 -7.21 26.35 17.28
N SER A 446 -7.23 27.56 16.71
CA SER A 446 -6.52 27.86 15.47
C SER A 446 -5.03 28.08 15.74
N THR A 447 -4.15 27.52 14.91
CA THR A 447 -2.70 27.67 15.05
C THR A 447 -1.99 27.58 13.68
N ASN A 448 -0.83 28.20 13.58
CA ASN A 448 0.08 28.04 12.45
C ASN A 448 1.35 27.33 12.92
N LEU A 449 1.73 26.27 12.22
CA LEU A 449 2.88 25.45 12.53
C LEU A 449 3.79 25.37 11.31
N ARG A 450 5.09 25.60 11.52
CA ARG A 450 6.11 25.49 10.49
C ARG A 450 7.11 24.42 10.89
N PHE A 451 7.41 23.52 9.95
CA PHE A 451 8.38 22.46 10.14
C PHE A 451 9.38 22.47 8.99
N GLY A 452 10.63 22.19 9.33
CA GLY A 452 11.70 22.06 8.35
C GLY A 452 12.62 20.94 8.77
N GLU A 453 12.64 19.83 8.04
CA GLU A 453 13.35 18.62 8.44
C GLU A 453 14.27 18.10 7.34
N TRP A 454 15.45 17.62 7.75
CA TRP A 454 16.36 16.88 6.86
C TRP A 454 16.14 15.38 7.02
N SER A 455 16.04 14.67 5.90
CA SER A 455 16.01 13.21 5.84
C SER A 455 17.20 12.69 5.04
N LYS A 456 17.73 11.54 5.45
CA LYS A 456 19.01 11.02 5.01
C LYS A 456 18.91 9.52 4.79
N ARG A 457 19.67 9.03 3.80
CA ARG A 457 19.83 7.62 3.51
C ARG A 457 21.28 7.34 3.14
N ALA A 458 21.81 6.23 3.61
CA ALA A 458 23.10 5.71 3.19
C ALA A 458 23.03 4.19 3.08
N ALA A 459 23.70 3.61 2.08
CA ALA A 459 23.85 2.17 1.97
C ALA A 459 25.16 1.77 1.31
N LEU A 460 25.68 0.61 1.69
CA LEU A 460 26.78 -0.06 1.03
C LEU A 460 26.28 -1.39 0.48
N SER A 461 26.47 -1.61 -0.81
CA SER A 461 26.02 -2.77 -1.56
C SER A 461 27.21 -3.52 -2.17
N TRP A 462 27.13 -4.84 -2.14
CA TRP A 462 28.09 -5.73 -2.77
C TRP A 462 27.36 -6.77 -3.63
N HIS A 463 27.69 -6.80 -4.91
CA HIS A 463 27.13 -7.70 -5.94
C HIS A 463 28.20 -8.70 -6.42
N PRO A 464 28.59 -9.71 -5.63
CA PRO A 464 29.63 -10.67 -6.03
C PRO A 464 29.31 -11.41 -7.33
N ALA A 465 28.02 -11.53 -7.66
CA ALA A 465 27.48 -12.04 -8.92
C ALA A 465 26.18 -11.28 -9.25
N ALA A 466 25.64 -11.44 -10.46
CA ALA A 466 24.39 -10.78 -10.86
C ALA A 466 23.19 -11.28 -10.04
N GLU A 467 23.28 -12.50 -9.52
CA GLU A 467 22.23 -13.20 -8.78
C GLU A 467 22.33 -12.98 -7.26
N THR A 468 23.37 -12.30 -6.78
CA THR A 468 23.63 -12.16 -5.34
C THR A 468 23.91 -10.71 -4.98
N HIS A 469 23.13 -10.17 -4.05
CA HIS A 469 23.27 -8.81 -3.54
C HIS A 469 23.23 -8.79 -2.01
N TYR A 470 24.31 -8.31 -1.39
CA TYR A 470 24.38 -8.02 0.04
C TYR A 470 24.39 -6.51 0.26
N TYR A 471 23.69 -6.02 1.28
CA TYR A 471 23.72 -4.60 1.61
C TYR A 471 23.67 -4.33 3.11
N LEU A 472 24.30 -3.22 3.51
CA LEU A 472 24.14 -2.59 4.81
C LEU A 472 23.56 -1.19 4.59
N GLY A 473 22.36 -0.94 5.08
CA GLY A 473 21.64 0.31 4.92
C GLY A 473 21.36 1.01 6.25
N TRP A 474 21.33 2.34 6.21
CA TRP A 474 20.79 3.20 7.25
C TRP A 474 19.89 4.27 6.61
N SER A 475 18.72 4.51 7.21
CA SER A 475 17.80 5.56 6.78
C SER A 475 17.05 6.16 7.95
N ASP A 476 16.59 7.40 7.79
CA ASP A 476 15.69 8.04 8.74
C ASP A 476 14.38 8.53 8.11
N SER A 477 13.41 8.81 8.99
CA SER A 477 12.15 9.47 8.65
C SER A 477 11.70 10.39 9.76
N PHE A 478 10.78 11.29 9.42
CA PHE A 478 10.18 12.21 10.36
C PHE A 478 8.67 12.32 10.17
N SER A 479 7.93 12.55 11.26
CA SER A 479 6.51 12.90 11.21
C SER A 479 6.23 14.13 12.09
N PRO A 480 5.92 15.30 11.49
CA PRO A 480 5.71 16.53 12.24
C PRO A 480 4.43 16.45 13.07
N THR A 481 4.34 17.25 14.13
CA THR A 481 3.18 17.26 15.06
C THR A 481 1.89 17.78 14.40
N ALA A 482 2.02 18.41 13.23
CA ALA A 482 0.92 18.79 12.35
C ALA A 482 0.50 17.70 11.34
N ASP A 483 1.10 16.52 11.34
CA ASP A 483 0.75 15.46 10.39
C ASP A 483 -0.55 14.75 10.82
N LEU A 484 -1.30 14.21 9.85
CA LEU A 484 -2.53 13.44 10.06
C LEU A 484 -3.65 14.16 10.85
N TYR A 485 -3.68 15.50 10.79
CA TYR A 485 -4.74 16.34 11.36
C TYR A 485 -4.85 16.29 12.90
N GLN A 486 -3.75 15.96 13.58
CA GLN A 486 -3.68 15.98 15.04
C GLN A 486 -3.62 17.44 15.54
N LEU A 487 -4.67 17.87 16.25
CA LEU A 487 -4.69 19.19 16.89
C LEU A 487 -3.78 19.17 18.12
N THR A 488 -2.59 19.73 18.00
CA THR A 488 -1.79 20.16 19.16
C THR A 488 -1.89 21.68 19.31
N VAL A 489 -1.95 22.18 20.55
CA VAL A 489 -1.90 23.63 20.79
C VAL A 489 -0.47 24.16 20.91
N ALA A 490 0.54 23.27 20.99
CA ALA A 490 1.95 23.62 21.12
C ALA A 490 2.81 22.80 20.14
N PRO A 491 3.79 23.41 19.44
CA PRO A 491 4.74 22.67 18.62
C PRO A 491 5.54 21.69 19.49
N GLN A 492 5.57 20.43 19.08
CA GLN A 492 6.44 19.40 19.65
C GLN A 492 7.46 18.98 18.59
N PRO A 493 8.66 18.49 18.99
CA PRO A 493 9.61 17.90 18.05
C PRO A 493 8.93 16.87 17.15
N ALA A 494 9.34 16.83 15.88
CA ALA A 494 8.86 15.79 14.98
C ALA A 494 9.23 14.40 15.54
N GLU A 495 8.34 13.42 15.34
CA GLU A 495 8.73 12.04 15.56
C GLU A 495 9.88 11.73 14.61
N ARG A 496 10.91 11.04 15.09
CA ARG A 496 12.06 10.65 14.27
C ARG A 496 12.21 9.16 14.31
N SER A 497 12.30 8.53 13.14
CA SER A 497 12.55 7.10 13.05
C SER A 497 13.88 6.84 12.40
N GLN A 498 14.70 5.96 12.95
CA GLN A 498 15.96 5.54 12.33
C GLN A 498 15.99 4.03 12.20
N VAL A 499 16.33 3.55 11.00
CA VAL A 499 16.38 2.13 10.67
C VAL A 499 17.78 1.78 10.18
N THR A 500 18.36 0.75 10.79
CA THR A 500 19.59 0.09 10.29
C THR A 500 19.22 -1.31 9.84
N GLU A 501 19.69 -1.71 8.66
CA GLU A 501 19.30 -2.96 8.02
C GLU A 501 20.52 -3.62 7.36
N LEU A 502 20.76 -4.89 7.66
CA LEU A 502 21.68 -5.77 6.94
C LEU A 502 20.83 -6.76 6.15
N GLY A 503 20.99 -6.79 4.83
CA GLY A 503 20.19 -7.68 3.99
C GLY A 503 21.01 -8.45 2.96
N ALA A 504 20.37 -9.51 2.48
CA ALA A 504 20.91 -10.41 1.48
C ALA A 504 19.79 -10.80 0.52
N LYS A 505 20.09 -10.84 -0.77
CA LYS A 505 19.16 -11.17 -1.84
C LYS A 505 19.84 -12.15 -2.79
N TRP A 506 19.16 -13.25 -3.07
CA TRP A 506 19.62 -14.28 -3.99
C TRP A 506 18.57 -14.55 -5.05
N LEU A 507 19.03 -14.76 -6.28
CA LEU A 507 18.25 -15.30 -7.36
C LEU A 507 18.70 -16.74 -7.61
N PHE A 508 17.72 -17.65 -7.66
CA PHE A 508 17.88 -19.05 -8.01
C PHE A 508 17.09 -19.35 -9.27
N MET A 509 17.26 -20.56 -9.82
CA MET A 509 16.51 -21.04 -10.99
C MET A 509 16.63 -20.05 -12.17
N ASP A 510 17.86 -19.67 -12.51
CA ASP A 510 18.15 -18.73 -13.60
C ASP A 510 17.44 -17.36 -13.50
N GLY A 511 17.15 -16.92 -12.27
CA GLY A 511 16.47 -15.64 -12.02
C GLY A 511 14.98 -15.75 -11.70
N ASP A 512 14.39 -16.95 -11.81
CA ASP A 512 12.96 -17.14 -11.64
C ASP A 512 12.50 -17.26 -10.19
N LEU A 513 13.41 -17.45 -9.23
CA LEU A 513 13.09 -17.54 -7.80
C LEU A 513 13.97 -16.61 -6.98
N ALA A 514 13.36 -15.64 -6.29
CA ALA A 514 14.07 -14.74 -5.39
C ALA A 514 13.92 -15.17 -3.92
N LEU A 515 15.03 -15.25 -3.20
CA LEU A 515 15.07 -15.33 -1.73
C LEU A 515 15.67 -14.02 -1.20
N ARG A 516 14.98 -13.38 -0.26
CA ARG A 516 15.41 -12.13 0.37
C ARG A 516 15.43 -12.33 1.87
N ALA A 517 16.47 -11.84 2.53
CA ALA A 517 16.60 -11.84 3.97
C ALA A 517 17.01 -10.45 4.47
N ALA A 518 16.48 -10.03 5.61
CA ALA A 518 16.83 -8.76 6.25
C ALA A 518 16.86 -8.90 7.77
N LEU A 519 17.94 -8.43 8.40
CA LEU A 519 18.06 -8.22 9.84
C LEU A 519 18.05 -6.71 10.08
N TYR A 520 17.15 -6.22 10.93
CA TYR A 520 17.00 -4.79 11.14
C TYR A 520 16.81 -4.41 12.60
N ARG A 521 17.12 -3.14 12.88
CA ARG A 521 16.75 -2.41 14.08
C ARG A 521 16.07 -1.11 13.66
N ALA A 522 14.82 -0.93 14.08
CA ALA A 522 14.05 0.28 13.87
C ALA A 522 13.81 0.96 15.23
N ASN A 523 14.30 2.19 15.40
CA ASN A 523 13.99 3.02 16.55
C ASN A 523 13.01 4.12 16.11
N LYS A 524 12.08 4.48 16.99
CA LYS A 524 11.24 5.67 16.85
C LYS A 524 11.36 6.51 18.12
N ASP A 525 11.82 7.73 17.96
CA ASP A 525 11.96 8.77 18.96
C ASP A 525 10.78 9.75 18.88
N TRP A 526 10.44 10.34 20.02
CA TRP A 526 9.31 11.27 20.19
C TRP A 526 7.96 10.71 19.73
N GLU A 527 7.74 9.42 19.90
CA GLU A 527 6.49 8.80 19.43
C GLU A 527 5.23 9.37 20.14
N ARG A 528 4.25 9.71 19.31
CA ARG A 528 2.94 10.19 19.71
C ARG A 528 1.98 9.01 19.66
N SER A 529 1.70 8.48 20.85
CA SER A 529 0.72 7.41 21.05
C SER A 529 -0.66 7.94 21.50
N THR A 530 -1.05 9.15 21.09
CA THR A 530 -2.37 9.77 21.33
C THR A 530 -3.48 8.98 20.62
N ASP A 531 -4.68 8.91 21.22
CA ASP A 531 -5.92 8.83 20.44
C ASP A 531 -5.99 10.06 19.52
N LEU A 532 -6.16 9.85 18.21
CA LEU A 532 -6.15 10.90 17.19
C LEU A 532 -7.32 11.90 17.31
N GLU A 533 -8.37 11.55 18.05
CA GLU A 533 -9.48 12.44 18.39
C GLU A 533 -9.28 13.18 19.73
N SER A 534 -8.23 12.84 20.48
CA SER A 534 -7.90 13.50 21.73
C SER A 534 -7.07 14.76 21.50
N THR A 535 -7.43 15.85 22.19
CA THR A 535 -6.70 17.13 22.17
C THR A 535 -5.46 17.14 23.05
N ALA A 536 -5.18 16.06 23.80
CA ALA A 536 -3.95 15.87 24.56
C ALA A 536 -3.71 14.38 24.90
N SER A 537 -2.51 13.86 24.58
CA SER A 537 -1.78 12.74 25.24
C SER A 537 -0.65 12.15 24.38
N ILE A 538 0.58 12.65 24.46
CA ILE A 538 1.77 11.96 23.88
C ILE A 538 2.22 10.88 24.84
N LEU A 539 2.31 9.61 24.42
CA LEU A 539 2.28 8.49 25.37
C LEU A 539 3.40 7.47 25.34
N THR A 540 4.23 7.40 24.29
CA THR A 540 5.45 6.58 24.28
C THR A 540 6.57 7.38 23.66
N LYS A 541 7.55 7.82 24.44
CA LYS A 541 8.58 8.71 23.91
C LYS A 541 9.57 7.99 23.00
N LYS A 542 9.88 6.73 23.31
CA LYS A 542 10.84 5.96 22.51
C LYS A 542 10.43 4.49 22.41
N ARG A 543 10.50 3.95 21.20
CA ARG A 543 10.18 2.55 20.89
C ARG A 543 11.24 1.95 19.98
N ARG A 544 11.46 0.64 20.10
CA ARG A 544 12.33 -0.14 19.21
C ARG A 544 11.62 -1.41 18.72
N THR A 545 11.89 -1.78 17.48
CA THR A 545 11.66 -3.13 16.94
C THR A 545 12.96 -3.66 16.37
N ASP A 546 13.47 -4.75 16.94
CA ASP A 546 14.51 -5.57 16.32
C ASP A 546 13.83 -6.74 15.61
N GLY A 547 14.24 -7.06 14.37
CA GLY A 547 13.59 -8.14 13.65
C GLY A 547 14.43 -8.79 12.56
N ILE A 548 14.03 -10.01 12.21
CA ILE A 548 14.55 -10.75 11.07
C ILE A 548 13.37 -11.12 10.16
N GLU A 549 13.56 -10.91 8.86
CA GLU A 549 12.57 -11.13 7.82
C GLU A 549 13.15 -11.99 6.71
N PHE A 550 12.35 -12.93 6.20
CA PHE A 550 12.65 -13.69 5.00
C PHE A 550 11.47 -13.62 4.03
N GLU A 551 11.76 -13.57 2.74
CA GLU A 551 10.77 -13.58 1.67
C GLU A 551 11.25 -14.48 0.53
N LEU A 552 10.35 -15.31 0.02
CA LEU A 552 10.56 -16.18 -1.13
C LEU A 552 9.48 -15.84 -2.17
N ALA A 553 9.86 -15.49 -3.40
CA ALA A 553 8.91 -15.17 -4.46
C ALA A 553 9.40 -15.64 -5.82
N GLY A 554 8.56 -16.36 -6.55
CA GLY A 554 8.83 -16.79 -7.93
C GLY A 554 8.59 -18.28 -8.16
N ARG A 555 9.18 -18.83 -9.23
CA ARG A 555 8.95 -20.19 -9.71
C ARG A 555 10.05 -21.14 -9.26
N ILE A 556 9.64 -22.23 -8.63
CA ILE A 556 10.52 -23.37 -8.31
C ILE A 556 10.74 -24.21 -9.58
N THR A 557 9.70 -24.35 -10.39
CA THR A 557 9.72 -24.95 -11.74
C THR A 557 8.72 -24.22 -12.62
N GLU A 558 8.68 -24.48 -13.93
CA GLU A 558 7.67 -23.94 -14.85
C GLU A 558 6.20 -24.20 -14.43
N LYS A 559 5.98 -25.22 -13.60
CA LYS A 559 4.67 -25.63 -13.10
C LYS A 559 4.41 -25.25 -11.66
N TRP A 560 5.42 -24.84 -10.90
CA TRP A 560 5.32 -24.64 -9.45
C TRP A 560 5.79 -23.25 -9.06
N GLU A 561 4.88 -22.46 -8.52
CA GLU A 561 5.13 -21.09 -8.09
C GLU A 561 4.86 -20.90 -6.59
N VAL A 562 5.62 -20.00 -5.96
CA VAL A 562 5.55 -19.75 -4.52
C VAL A 562 5.73 -18.27 -4.21
N PHE A 563 4.98 -17.79 -3.22
CA PHE A 563 5.14 -16.51 -2.58
C PHE A 563 5.03 -16.72 -1.08
N SER A 564 6.03 -16.33 -0.29
CA SER A 564 6.04 -16.54 1.14
C SER A 564 6.85 -15.46 1.84
N GLY A 565 6.40 -15.08 3.03
CA GLY A 565 7.12 -14.18 3.92
C GLY A 565 7.01 -14.60 5.37
N ILE A 566 8.09 -14.45 6.13
CA ILE A 566 8.10 -14.58 7.58
C ILE A 566 8.82 -13.38 8.20
N ALA A 567 8.26 -12.86 9.29
CA ALA A 567 8.90 -11.84 10.11
C ALA A 567 8.87 -12.30 11.56
N LEU A 568 10.02 -12.23 12.24
CA LEU A 568 10.16 -12.40 13.67
C LEU A 568 10.58 -11.06 14.26
N MET A 569 9.82 -10.56 15.22
CA MET A 569 9.94 -9.19 15.72
C MET A 569 9.97 -9.17 17.24
N LYS A 570 10.99 -8.50 17.80
CA LYS A 570 11.08 -8.13 19.22
C LYS A 570 10.89 -6.63 19.34
N ALA A 571 9.69 -6.21 19.72
CA ALA A 571 9.34 -4.81 19.92
C ALA A 571 9.22 -4.47 21.40
N GLU A 572 9.73 -3.31 21.79
CA GLU A 572 9.84 -2.87 23.19
C GLU A 572 9.66 -1.35 23.33
N ILE A 573 8.95 -0.92 24.37
CA ILE A 573 8.88 0.49 24.79
C ILE A 573 10.15 0.80 25.59
N LEU A 574 10.92 1.79 25.13
CA LEU A 574 12.18 2.20 25.75
C LEU A 574 12.03 3.42 26.65
N ASP A 575 11.05 4.28 26.37
CA ASP A 575 10.78 5.48 27.17
C ASP A 575 9.30 5.87 27.05
N THR A 576 8.74 6.41 28.12
CA THR A 576 7.35 6.88 28.20
C THR A 576 7.30 8.40 28.09
N ALA A 577 6.31 8.93 27.37
CA ALA A 577 6.22 10.37 27.15
C ALA A 577 5.50 11.11 28.29
N GLU A 578 5.85 12.38 28.41
CA GLU A 578 5.13 13.36 29.21
C GLU A 578 4.05 14.00 28.34
N ASN A 579 2.87 14.21 28.91
CA ASN A 579 1.77 14.92 28.27
C ASN A 579 1.56 16.25 28.97
N ILE A 580 1.46 17.34 28.22
CA ILE A 580 1.21 18.67 28.77
C ILE A 580 -0.19 19.08 28.38
N ASN A 581 -1.04 19.34 29.36
CA ASN A 581 -2.37 19.86 29.09
C ASN A 581 -2.28 21.26 28.48
N ALA A 582 -2.80 21.38 27.26
CA ALA A 582 -2.91 22.58 26.47
C ALA A 582 -3.43 23.83 27.21
N THR A 583 -4.42 23.63 28.08
CA THR A 583 -5.20 24.69 28.72
C THR A 583 -4.71 24.97 30.14
N THR A 584 -4.32 23.93 30.87
CA THR A 584 -3.95 24.06 32.29
C THR A 584 -2.44 24.00 32.54
N GLY A 585 -1.64 23.61 31.54
CA GLY A 585 -0.19 23.40 31.68
C GLY A 585 0.20 22.18 32.52
N VAL A 586 -0.77 21.41 33.02
CA VAL A 586 -0.52 20.23 33.86
C VAL A 586 0.22 19.17 33.07
N VAL A 587 1.35 18.70 33.62
CA VAL A 587 2.12 17.60 33.05
C VAL A 587 1.65 16.28 33.65
N THR A 588 1.17 15.36 32.81
CA THR A 588 0.93 13.96 33.18
C THR A 588 1.97 13.05 32.53
N LYS A 589 2.20 11.86 33.10
CA LYS A 589 3.12 10.87 32.53
C LYS A 589 2.36 9.56 32.32
N ALA A 590 2.67 8.86 31.23
CA ALA A 590 2.25 7.47 31.12
C ALA A 590 2.90 6.62 32.23
N ASP A 591 2.30 5.48 32.54
CA ASP A 591 2.78 4.59 33.60
C ASP A 591 4.23 4.13 33.30
N PRO A 592 5.23 4.47 34.14
CA PRO A 592 6.63 4.14 33.88
C PRO A 592 6.89 2.62 33.81
N ARG A 593 6.00 1.79 34.36
CA ARG A 593 6.08 0.32 34.28
C ARG A 593 5.89 -0.22 32.86
N LEU A 594 5.44 0.61 31.92
CA LEU A 594 5.33 0.26 30.49
C LEU A 594 6.70 0.11 29.81
N VAL A 595 7.77 0.68 30.37
CA VAL A 595 9.13 0.46 29.87
C VAL A 595 9.47 -1.03 29.96
N GLY A 596 10.01 -1.59 28.87
CA GLY A 596 10.27 -3.01 28.73
C GLY A 596 9.09 -3.85 28.23
N GLN A 597 7.87 -3.28 28.18
CA GLN A 597 6.70 -3.99 27.69
C GLN A 597 6.59 -3.95 26.16
N ARG A 598 5.92 -4.96 25.61
CA ARG A 598 5.66 -5.05 24.17
C ARG A 598 4.61 -4.01 23.74
N PRO A 599 4.90 -3.23 22.69
CA PRO A 599 3.97 -2.26 22.13
C PRO A 599 2.66 -2.88 21.61
N ARG A 600 1.65 -2.02 21.50
CA ARG A 600 0.30 -2.35 20.99
C ARG A 600 0.36 -2.80 19.54
N ASN A 601 -0.51 -3.75 19.20
CA ASN A 601 -0.66 -4.34 17.87
C ASN A 601 0.64 -4.77 17.16
N THR A 602 1.71 -5.06 17.90
CA THR A 602 2.97 -5.58 17.34
C THR A 602 3.10 -7.07 17.68
N PRO A 603 2.68 -8.00 16.79
CA PRO A 603 2.85 -9.42 17.02
C PRO A 603 4.33 -9.80 17.02
N ALA A 604 4.72 -10.81 17.81
CA ALA A 604 6.11 -11.28 17.84
C ALA A 604 6.53 -12.01 16.55
N TYR A 605 5.56 -12.49 15.78
CA TYR A 605 5.79 -13.11 14.48
C TYR A 605 4.59 -12.93 13.55
N THR A 606 4.87 -12.96 12.25
CA THR A 606 3.89 -13.09 11.18
C THR A 606 4.45 -14.04 10.13
N PHE A 607 3.58 -14.84 9.52
CA PHE A 607 3.95 -15.75 8.44
C PHE A 607 2.85 -15.76 7.39
N ASN A 608 3.24 -15.78 6.12
CA ASN A 608 2.35 -16.08 5.01
C ASN A 608 3.06 -17.02 4.01
N LEU A 609 2.27 -17.84 3.35
CA LEU A 609 2.67 -18.68 2.24
C LEU A 609 1.49 -18.80 1.29
N TRP A 610 1.74 -18.67 0.00
CA TRP A 610 0.86 -19.01 -1.09
C TRP A 610 1.67 -19.78 -2.13
N SER A 611 1.13 -20.87 -2.63
CA SER A 611 1.80 -21.66 -3.66
C SER A 611 0.78 -22.27 -4.61
N THR A 612 1.14 -22.33 -5.88
CA THR A 612 0.32 -22.91 -6.94
C THR A 612 1.09 -23.93 -7.75
N TYR A 613 0.37 -24.93 -8.24
CA TYR A 613 0.91 -25.99 -9.07
C TYR A 613 0.02 -26.24 -10.29
N LYS A 614 0.61 -26.18 -11.48
CA LYS A 614 -0.04 -26.49 -12.77
C LYS A 614 -0.09 -28.00 -12.97
N LEU A 615 -1.29 -28.54 -13.08
CA LEU A 615 -1.58 -29.94 -13.34
C LEU A 615 -1.78 -30.18 -14.86
N PRO A 616 -1.72 -31.44 -15.34
CA PRO A 616 -2.11 -31.76 -16.71
C PRO A 616 -3.56 -31.36 -17.01
N GLY A 617 -3.85 -31.09 -18.28
CA GLY A 617 -5.22 -30.79 -18.76
C GLY A 617 -5.76 -29.44 -18.28
N ASN A 618 -4.94 -28.39 -18.32
CA ASN A 618 -5.32 -27.00 -18.03
C ASN A 618 -5.81 -26.72 -16.60
N TRP A 619 -5.62 -27.66 -15.68
CA TRP A 619 -5.91 -27.48 -14.26
C TRP A 619 -4.76 -26.82 -13.52
N LYS A 620 -5.08 -25.98 -12.55
CA LYS A 620 -4.14 -25.40 -11.57
C LYS A 620 -4.76 -25.52 -10.18
N VAL A 621 -3.94 -25.87 -9.19
CA VAL A 621 -4.33 -25.88 -7.78
C VAL A 621 -3.46 -24.91 -7.00
N GLY A 622 -4.03 -24.27 -5.99
CA GLY A 622 -3.36 -23.32 -5.13
C GLY A 622 -3.74 -23.52 -3.66
N GLY A 623 -2.81 -23.16 -2.78
CA GLY A 623 -3.06 -23.20 -1.35
C GLY A 623 -2.14 -22.25 -0.61
N GLY A 624 -2.62 -21.73 0.51
CA GLY A 624 -1.84 -20.85 1.34
C GLY A 624 -2.25 -20.86 2.81
N VAL A 625 -1.37 -20.27 3.61
CA VAL A 625 -1.54 -20.14 5.06
C VAL A 625 -1.07 -18.77 5.51
N GLU A 626 -1.87 -18.13 6.35
CA GLU A 626 -1.50 -16.92 7.11
C GLU A 626 -1.44 -17.30 8.59
N ALA A 627 -0.36 -16.94 9.28
CA ALA A 627 -0.27 -17.04 10.73
C ALA A 627 0.19 -15.72 11.35
N LYS A 628 -0.42 -15.36 12.48
CA LYS A 628 -0.13 -14.12 13.20
C LYS A 628 -0.05 -14.37 14.69
N GLY A 629 1.00 -13.86 15.33
CA GLY A 629 1.15 -13.92 16.78
C GLY A 629 0.06 -13.14 17.53
N SER A 630 0.02 -13.34 18.84
CA SER A 630 -0.90 -12.57 19.70
C SER A 630 -0.61 -11.07 19.61
N ARG A 631 -1.68 -10.27 19.64
CA ARG A 631 -1.60 -8.80 19.56
C ARG A 631 -2.19 -8.20 20.82
N LEU A 632 -1.48 -7.22 21.36
CA LEU A 632 -1.86 -6.51 22.59
C LEU A 632 -2.61 -5.24 22.22
N ALA A 633 -3.60 -4.88 23.02
CA ALA A 633 -4.26 -3.58 22.96
C ALA A 633 -4.48 -3.04 24.36
N TYR A 634 -4.15 -1.77 24.53
CA TYR A 634 -4.26 -1.06 25.80
C TYR A 634 -4.10 0.44 25.57
N SER A 635 -4.60 1.23 26.52
CA SER A 635 -4.33 2.66 26.55
C SER A 635 -3.16 2.93 27.51
N PRO A 636 -2.03 3.51 27.06
CA PRO A 636 -0.90 3.83 27.93
C PRO A 636 -1.23 4.82 29.06
N THR A 637 -2.27 5.65 28.93
CA THR A 637 -2.81 6.50 30.01
C THR A 637 -3.75 5.76 30.95
N GLY A 638 -4.18 4.56 30.58
CA GLY A 638 -5.11 3.78 31.38
C GLY A 638 -4.46 3.24 32.64
N ASN A 639 -5.11 3.43 33.79
CA ASN A 639 -4.68 2.87 35.07
C ASN A 639 -4.84 1.33 35.16
N GLY A 640 -5.41 0.69 34.13
CA GLY A 640 -5.77 -0.73 34.12
C GLY A 640 -4.80 -1.67 33.41
N ASN A 641 -3.60 -1.20 33.03
CA ASN A 641 -2.64 -2.00 32.27
C ASN A 641 -1.90 -3.05 33.14
N PHE A 642 -1.94 -2.86 34.46
CA PHE A 642 -1.30 -3.74 35.42
C PHE A 642 -2.31 -4.21 36.47
N THR A 643 -2.37 -5.52 36.70
CA THR A 643 -3.17 -6.12 37.78
C THR A 643 -2.21 -6.79 38.76
N ASN A 644 -2.23 -6.38 40.03
CA ASN A 644 -1.28 -6.85 41.05
C ASN A 644 0.20 -6.70 40.64
N GLY A 645 0.52 -5.62 39.93
CA GLY A 645 1.88 -5.35 39.43
C GLY A 645 2.28 -6.12 38.16
N VAL A 646 1.43 -7.03 37.67
CA VAL A 646 1.69 -7.82 36.45
C VAL A 646 1.04 -7.15 35.25
N PHE A 647 1.78 -7.03 34.15
CA PHE A 647 1.27 -6.49 32.90
C PHE A 647 0.16 -7.40 32.35
N SER A 648 -1.07 -6.88 32.32
CA SER A 648 -2.28 -7.65 32.01
C SER A 648 -3.22 -6.78 31.18
N VAL A 649 -3.15 -6.97 29.86
CA VAL A 649 -3.81 -6.11 28.86
C VAL A 649 -4.66 -6.93 27.90
N ASN A 650 -5.60 -6.26 27.25
CA ASN A 650 -6.46 -6.88 26.24
C ASN A 650 -5.59 -7.52 25.15
N THR A 651 -5.86 -8.79 24.86
CA THR A 651 -5.01 -9.59 23.97
C THR A 651 -5.84 -10.38 22.99
N ALA A 652 -5.75 -10.03 21.71
CA ALA A 652 -6.24 -10.88 20.62
C ALA A 652 -5.32 -12.11 20.50
N PRO A 653 -5.89 -13.33 20.48
CA PRO A 653 -5.11 -14.55 20.37
C PRO A 653 -4.37 -14.63 19.03
N SER A 654 -3.32 -15.45 18.99
CA SER A 654 -2.70 -15.87 17.74
C SER A 654 -3.68 -16.68 16.91
N TYR A 655 -3.50 -16.69 15.60
CA TYR A 655 -4.32 -17.51 14.70
C TYR A 655 -3.51 -18.06 13.54
N THR A 656 -4.11 -19.05 12.88
CA THR A 656 -3.69 -19.56 11.59
C THR A 656 -4.92 -19.72 10.71
N ARG A 657 -4.86 -19.20 9.50
CA ARG A 657 -5.91 -19.27 8.48
C ARG A 657 -5.33 -19.96 7.25
N TRP A 658 -6.10 -20.86 6.65
CA TRP A 658 -5.72 -21.56 5.43
C TRP A 658 -6.68 -21.22 4.32
N ASP A 659 -6.15 -20.97 3.12
CA ASP A 659 -6.91 -20.66 1.93
C ASP A 659 -6.55 -21.66 0.82
N ALA A 660 -7.47 -21.94 -0.08
CA ALA A 660 -7.29 -22.87 -1.18
C ALA A 660 -7.89 -22.32 -2.49
N MET A 661 -7.36 -22.79 -3.61
CA MET A 661 -7.83 -22.46 -4.94
C MET A 661 -7.76 -23.68 -5.86
N VAL A 662 -8.75 -23.81 -6.74
CA VAL A 662 -8.68 -24.66 -7.93
C VAL A 662 -9.15 -23.87 -9.13
N ALA A 663 -8.43 -24.01 -10.23
CA ALA A 663 -8.68 -23.29 -11.47
C ALA A 663 -8.59 -24.21 -12.69
N TYR A 664 -9.40 -23.92 -13.69
CA TYR A 664 -9.30 -24.46 -15.04
C TYR A 664 -9.10 -23.29 -16.00
N GLU A 665 -7.97 -23.28 -16.71
CA GLU A 665 -7.49 -22.11 -17.47
C GLU A 665 -7.31 -22.45 -18.96
N GLU A 666 -8.18 -21.91 -19.81
CA GLU A 666 -8.03 -21.94 -21.27
C GLU A 666 -7.51 -20.59 -21.79
N GLN A 667 -7.14 -20.55 -23.08
CA GLN A 667 -6.62 -19.32 -23.70
C GLN A 667 -7.64 -18.16 -23.66
N LYS A 668 -8.93 -18.45 -23.83
CA LYS A 668 -10.00 -17.44 -23.94
C LYS A 668 -10.87 -17.33 -22.71
N TRP A 669 -10.81 -18.28 -21.79
CA TRP A 669 -11.66 -18.26 -20.61
C TRP A 669 -11.02 -19.06 -19.47
N ALA A 670 -11.39 -18.74 -18.24
CA ALA A 670 -11.01 -19.52 -17.08
C ALA A 670 -12.15 -19.57 -16.07
N VAL A 671 -12.16 -20.62 -15.25
CA VAL A 671 -13.05 -20.73 -14.09
C VAL A 671 -12.20 -21.06 -12.88
N ARG A 672 -12.42 -20.33 -11.79
CA ARG A 672 -11.61 -20.45 -10.56
C ARG A 672 -12.52 -20.46 -9.35
N LEU A 673 -12.28 -21.41 -8.44
CA LEU A 673 -12.94 -21.48 -7.14
C LEU A 673 -11.90 -21.20 -6.06
N ASN A 674 -12.12 -20.13 -5.30
CA ASN A 674 -11.33 -19.76 -4.14
C ASN A 674 -12.12 -20.09 -2.87
N VAL A 675 -11.49 -20.79 -1.92
CA VAL A 675 -12.04 -21.05 -0.59
C VAL A 675 -11.13 -20.41 0.43
N ARG A 676 -11.64 -19.34 1.06
CA ARG A 676 -10.98 -18.60 2.13
C ARG A 676 -11.33 -19.23 3.47
N ASN A 677 -10.39 -19.26 4.40
CA ASN A 677 -10.55 -19.84 5.74
C ASN A 677 -11.13 -21.26 5.69
N LEU A 678 -10.43 -22.16 4.98
CA LEU A 678 -10.82 -23.53 4.69
C LEU A 678 -11.31 -24.32 5.92
N PHE A 679 -10.67 -24.12 7.07
CA PHE A 679 -10.99 -24.80 8.33
C PHE A 679 -12.01 -24.06 9.20
N ASP A 680 -12.56 -22.93 8.72
CA ASP A 680 -13.56 -22.11 9.42
C ASP A 680 -13.15 -21.67 10.83
N THR A 681 -11.87 -21.35 10.99
CA THR A 681 -11.30 -20.90 12.26
C THR A 681 -11.91 -19.53 12.64
N VAL A 682 -12.33 -19.36 13.89
CA VAL A 682 -12.62 -18.02 14.42
C VAL A 682 -11.31 -17.34 14.77
N TYR A 683 -11.04 -16.23 14.11
CA TYR A 683 -9.88 -15.40 14.38
C TYR A 683 -10.26 -13.92 14.40
N TYR A 684 -9.38 -13.09 14.92
CA TYR A 684 -9.58 -11.64 15.00
C TYR A 684 -8.59 -10.96 14.08
N ASP A 685 -9.08 -10.31 13.04
CA ASP A 685 -8.22 -9.81 11.98
C ASP A 685 -7.62 -8.44 12.31
N ALA A 686 -8.43 -7.56 12.88
CA ALA A 686 -8.03 -6.23 13.33
C ALA A 686 -8.28 -6.03 14.82
N ILE A 687 -7.53 -5.11 15.41
CA ILE A 687 -7.62 -4.75 16.82
C ILE A 687 -7.65 -3.22 16.96
N TYR A 688 -8.53 -2.70 17.80
CA TYR A 688 -8.41 -1.31 18.21
C TYR A 688 -7.30 -1.24 19.25
N ASP A 689 -6.17 -0.66 18.86
CA ASP A 689 -4.93 -0.71 19.62
C ASP A 689 -5.04 -0.02 21.00
N ASN A 690 -5.89 0.98 21.15
CA ASN A 690 -6.25 1.60 22.44
C ASN A 690 -7.12 0.71 23.36
N GLY A 691 -7.56 -0.49 22.93
CA GLY A 691 -8.03 -1.56 23.82
C GLY A 691 -9.54 -1.78 23.88
N GLY A 692 -10.37 -1.03 23.15
CA GLY A 692 -11.83 -1.15 23.26
C GLY A 692 -12.41 -2.46 22.68
N PHE A 693 -11.90 -2.93 21.54
CA PHE A 693 -12.53 -3.98 20.75
C PHE A 693 -11.61 -4.63 19.71
N VAL A 694 -12.08 -5.71 19.10
CA VAL A 694 -11.45 -6.46 18.01
C VAL A 694 -12.45 -6.79 16.92
N VAL A 695 -12.01 -6.82 15.68
CA VAL A 695 -12.84 -7.19 14.51
C VAL A 695 -12.57 -8.65 14.16
N PRO A 696 -13.57 -9.55 14.26
CA PRO A 696 -13.45 -10.92 13.76
C PRO A 696 -13.10 -10.93 12.27
N GLY A 697 -12.29 -11.90 11.85
CA GLY A 697 -11.98 -12.12 10.45
C GLY A 697 -13.14 -12.79 9.69
N THR A 698 -12.95 -13.00 8.40
CA THR A 698 -13.93 -13.72 7.58
C THR A 698 -14.01 -15.19 8.01
N ARG A 699 -15.24 -15.72 8.12
CA ARG A 699 -15.49 -17.17 8.21
C ARG A 699 -15.11 -17.85 6.89
N ARG A 700 -15.32 -19.16 6.81
CA ARG A 700 -15.15 -19.88 5.53
C ARG A 700 -16.01 -19.25 4.46
N ALA A 701 -15.38 -18.75 3.40
CA ALA A 701 -16.06 -18.14 2.26
C ALA A 701 -15.60 -18.80 0.97
N ALA A 702 -16.54 -19.07 0.06
CA ALA A 702 -16.27 -19.66 -1.24
C ALA A 702 -16.68 -18.68 -2.34
N ILE A 703 -15.78 -18.42 -3.29
CA ILE A 703 -15.97 -17.49 -4.39
C ILE A 703 -15.64 -18.21 -5.69
N LEU A 704 -16.62 -18.26 -6.59
CA LEU A 704 -16.48 -18.79 -7.94
C LEU A 704 -16.36 -17.62 -8.91
N THR A 705 -15.26 -17.56 -9.65
CA THR A 705 -14.97 -16.54 -10.66
C THR A 705 -14.93 -17.17 -12.04
N GLY A 706 -15.71 -16.62 -12.96
CA GLY A 706 -15.54 -16.82 -14.40
C GLY A 706 -14.76 -15.67 -15.01
N GLU A 707 -13.86 -15.99 -15.94
CA GLU A 707 -13.04 -15.03 -16.66
C GLU A 707 -13.17 -15.26 -18.17
N LEU A 708 -13.25 -14.17 -18.93
CA LEU A 708 -13.26 -14.16 -20.40
C LEU A 708 -12.15 -13.23 -20.90
N LYS A 709 -11.32 -13.73 -21.83
CA LYS A 709 -10.25 -13.01 -22.53
C LYS A 709 -10.55 -12.97 -24.02
N PHE A 710 -10.45 -11.80 -24.64
CA PHE A 710 -10.65 -11.64 -26.08
C PHE A 710 -9.82 -10.50 -26.65
#